data_AF-A0A926AHL8-F1
#
_entry.id   AF-A0A926AHL8-F1
#
_cell.length_a   1.000
_cell.length_b   1.000
_cell.length_c   1.000
_cell.angle_alpha   90.00
_cell.angle_beta   90.00
_cell.angle_gamma   90.00
#
_symmetry.space_group_name_H-M   'P 1'
#
loop_
_entity.id
_entity.type
_entity.pdbx_description
1 polymer ?
#
loop_
_entity_poly.entity_id
_entity_poly.type
_entity_poly.pdbx_seq_one_letter_code
_entity_poly.pdbx_strand_id
1 'polypeptide(L)'
;MGCRWGQGGFFSVQLAESSVRISSVGGWVMVVIAASTLRAQTAAGEAPAKEIRTPVFHRFDLPECDDGARAFYLRIEPTTEPTTGEASVDGTIDVTPDVSQRPTVAFRPLEPLGAASAFPQASPLRGDFVGNTEFVPIPDRWRIGQPQSSRGTRGSLLNPYDQNVLKGDYPIIGQDKFLVATLTSDTLLETRRLPIPSGASSLQPTSFDFFGSGRQQFVNQNFILSVEFFQGNAAYKPRDFELRVTPVFNINYVQAEELGVTDPDVRDRRYRGDEWIGFQEAFIEKHLGDLSNNYDFWSVRAGIQGFNADFRGFLFADNEPGVRFFGTLDNNQIQWNVAWFHQLEKDTNSGLNSYTFRPQDIFVANIFFQDSLRRFAPHSTDPKFFGYTTLLSFVANIDSGQHGDIQLDDNGFIVRPEPIGTIQGKNVHAYYIGWGGDGHIGRFNISHQFYQAFGVESFNPIADQGTNINAQFFAAELSYDQDWIRYRASFAYASGDNDPTDGSATGFDSIFDNPNFAGGGFSYFTRQAIKLTGSGVNLVNRNSFLPDLRTSKEQGQANFVNPGLFLYNLGADFEITPKLKLITNASYLQFADTKSLQVLLHDDKIGRDIGFDLSVGVQYRPLLTNNVIFTFGAAALIPANGFRDIYTGETLYSCFGAMTLTY
;
A
#
# COMPACT_ATOMS: atom_id res chain seq x y z
N MET A 1 32.41 50.21 49.26
CA MET A 1 33.38 50.17 50.38
C MET A 1 33.86 48.72 50.49
N GLY A 2 35.01 48.38 49.88
CA GLY A 2 36.25 47.92 50.58
C GLY A 2 36.21 46.39 50.77
N CYS A 3 37.16 45.55 50.32
CA CYS A 3 38.62 45.62 50.49
C CYS A 3 39.40 44.73 49.50
N ARG A 4 40.70 45.03 49.43
CA ARG A 4 41.78 44.46 48.60
C ARG A 4 42.39 43.16 49.15
N TRP A 5 43.14 42.55 48.23
CA TRP A 5 44.13 41.45 48.22
C TRP A 5 45.08 41.25 49.42
N GLY A 6 45.56 40.00 49.54
CA GLY A 6 46.83 39.58 50.17
C GLY A 6 47.40 38.33 49.50
N GLN A 7 48.72 38.31 49.29
CA GLN A 7 49.52 37.42 48.43
C GLN A 7 49.94 36.07 49.07
N GLY A 8 50.29 35.09 48.21
CA GLY A 8 51.59 34.40 48.27
C GLY A 8 51.62 32.91 48.70
N GLY A 9 52.17 32.05 47.83
CA GLY A 9 52.66 30.72 48.20
C GLY A 9 52.75 29.72 47.03
N PHE A 10 53.90 29.67 46.34
CA PHE A 10 54.25 28.59 45.40
C PHE A 10 54.71 27.34 46.17
N PHE A 11 54.29 26.15 45.74
CA PHE A 11 54.98 24.88 46.04
C PHE A 11 55.26 24.14 44.73
N SER A 12 56.53 23.82 44.49
CA SER A 12 56.98 22.90 43.46
C SER A 12 56.80 21.46 43.95
N VAL A 13 56.28 20.58 43.10
CA VAL A 13 56.33 19.14 43.30
C VAL A 13 57.08 18.52 42.13
N GLN A 14 58.24 17.98 42.46
CA GLN A 14 59.13 17.22 41.57
C GLN A 14 58.63 15.77 41.55
N LEU A 15 58.20 15.28 40.39
CA LEU A 15 57.83 13.88 40.24
C LEU A 15 59.09 13.05 39.97
N ALA A 16 59.40 12.15 40.91
CA ALA A 16 60.39 11.11 40.75
C ALA A 16 59.83 9.95 39.91
N GLU A 17 60.71 9.35 39.11
CA GLU A 17 60.48 8.23 38.20
C GLU A 17 59.59 7.11 38.78
N SER A 18 58.65 6.61 37.98
CA SER A 18 58.08 5.27 38.21
C SER A 18 58.04 4.50 36.89
N SER A 19 58.82 3.43 36.82
CA SER A 19 58.93 2.52 35.68
C SER A 19 57.85 1.45 35.74
N VAL A 20 57.10 1.27 34.65
CA VAL A 20 56.18 0.13 34.47
C VAL A 20 56.93 -0.97 33.69
N ARG A 21 57.04 -2.18 34.25
CA ARG A 21 57.47 -3.38 33.50
C ARG A 21 56.26 -4.19 33.09
N ILE A 22 56.15 -4.45 31.78
CA ILE A 22 55.19 -5.36 31.18
C ILE A 22 55.97 -6.59 30.70
N SER A 23 55.59 -7.79 31.12
CA SER A 23 56.07 -9.04 30.51
C SER A 23 54.87 -9.88 30.06
N SER A 24 54.89 -10.33 28.81
CA SER A 24 53.84 -11.18 28.24
C SER A 24 54.29 -12.65 28.18
N VAL A 25 53.44 -13.55 28.68
CA VAL A 25 53.38 -14.95 28.24
C VAL A 25 51.90 -15.36 28.31
N GLY A 26 51.33 -15.76 27.16
CA GLY A 26 50.08 -16.52 27.11
C GLY A 26 48.79 -15.78 27.52
N GLY A 27 48.37 -14.79 26.73
CA GLY A 27 46.93 -14.58 26.43
C GLY A 27 45.96 -14.07 27.50
N TRP A 28 46.39 -13.75 28.73
CA TRP A 28 45.54 -13.06 29.71
C TRP A 28 46.33 -11.99 30.47
N VAL A 29 45.81 -10.76 30.53
CA VAL A 29 46.40 -9.66 31.30
C VAL A 29 45.60 -9.46 32.59
N MET A 30 46.22 -9.74 33.73
CA MET A 30 45.76 -9.28 35.04
C MET A 30 46.55 -8.04 35.44
N VAL A 31 45.85 -6.92 35.65
CA VAL A 31 46.44 -5.70 36.20
C VAL A 31 46.03 -5.60 37.67
N VAL A 32 46.99 -5.79 38.58
CA VAL A 32 46.83 -5.46 40.00
C VAL A 32 47.49 -4.11 40.24
N ILE A 33 46.71 -3.09 40.59
CA ILE A 33 47.24 -1.81 41.08
C ILE A 33 47.07 -1.80 42.61
N ALA A 34 48.18 -1.81 43.33
CA ALA A 34 48.20 -1.58 44.77
C ALA A 34 47.84 -0.11 45.05
N ALA A 35 46.80 0.12 45.83
CA ALA A 35 46.42 1.46 46.27
C ALA A 35 47.41 1.98 47.32
N SER A 36 48.18 3.01 47.00
CA SER A 36 48.91 3.79 48.01
C SER A 36 47.99 4.89 48.58
N THR A 37 47.71 4.82 49.87
CA THR A 37 47.01 5.84 50.65
C THR A 37 47.90 7.07 50.86
N LEU A 38 47.44 8.24 50.43
CA LEU A 38 48.01 9.52 50.87
C LEU A 38 47.33 9.96 52.16
N ARG A 39 48.06 9.86 53.29
CA ARG A 39 47.70 10.54 54.54
C ARG A 39 48.22 11.97 54.48
N ALA A 40 47.34 12.96 54.59
CA ALA A 40 47.73 14.31 54.95
C ALA A 40 48.03 14.36 56.46
N GLN A 41 49.25 14.75 56.84
CA GLN A 41 49.54 15.18 58.22
C GLN A 41 49.01 16.61 58.39
N THR A 42 48.01 16.77 59.26
CA THR A 42 47.53 18.08 59.71
C THR A 42 48.41 18.60 60.85
N ALA A 43 48.79 19.87 60.80
CA ALA A 43 49.33 20.57 61.96
C ALA A 43 48.20 20.75 63.00
N ALA A 44 48.55 20.61 64.28
CA ALA A 44 47.59 20.64 65.38
C ALA A 44 46.91 22.01 65.51
N GLY A 45 45.56 22.04 65.49
CA GLY A 45 44.79 23.19 65.99
C GLY A 45 43.58 23.69 65.21
N GLU A 46 43.15 23.09 64.10
CA GLU A 46 41.95 23.55 63.35
C GLU A 46 40.93 22.45 63.06
N ALA A 47 39.65 22.84 63.06
CA ALA A 47 38.48 21.97 62.91
C ALA A 47 38.36 21.36 61.50
N PRO A 48 37.81 20.14 61.35
CA PRO A 48 37.78 19.43 60.07
C PRO A 48 36.89 20.13 59.04
N ALA A 49 37.47 20.47 57.88
CA ALA A 49 36.74 20.98 56.73
C ALA A 49 35.91 19.87 56.05
N LYS A 50 34.71 20.26 55.63
CA LYS A 50 33.61 19.47 55.09
C LYS A 50 34.01 18.67 53.84
N GLU A 51 33.68 17.38 53.84
CA GLU A 51 33.83 16.44 52.71
C GLU A 51 33.06 16.96 51.47
N ILE A 52 33.76 17.40 50.43
CA ILE A 52 33.18 17.67 49.10
C ILE A 52 33.62 16.53 48.19
N ARG A 53 32.67 15.63 47.87
CA ARG A 53 32.84 14.59 46.85
C ARG A 53 32.45 15.17 45.50
N THR A 54 33.43 15.34 44.61
CA THR A 54 33.18 15.44 43.16
C THR A 54 34.11 14.46 42.44
N PRO A 55 33.59 13.55 41.58
CA PRO A 55 34.42 12.61 40.85
C PRO A 55 35.20 13.33 39.74
N VAL A 56 36.51 13.10 39.69
CA VAL A 56 37.41 13.49 38.60
C VAL A 56 37.45 12.35 37.59
N PHE A 57 36.99 12.58 36.36
CA PHE A 57 37.18 11.65 35.25
C PHE A 57 38.56 11.89 34.62
N HIS A 58 39.42 10.87 34.62
CA HIS A 58 40.68 10.86 33.87
C HIS A 58 40.44 10.39 32.43
N ARG A 59 40.95 11.16 31.45
CA ARG A 59 41.06 10.77 30.04
C ARG A 59 42.36 9.99 29.84
N PHE A 60 42.27 8.79 29.27
CA PHE A 60 43.41 8.06 28.70
C PHE A 60 43.30 8.14 27.17
N ASP A 61 44.37 8.52 26.48
CA ASP A 61 44.44 8.54 25.02
C ASP A 61 44.99 7.20 24.45
N LEU A 62 44.21 6.65 23.50
CA LEU A 62 44.47 5.85 22.27
C LEU A 62 45.34 4.57 22.27
N PRO A 63 44.85 3.51 21.58
CA PRO A 63 45.66 2.70 20.68
C PRO A 63 45.22 2.84 19.20
N GLU A 64 46.09 2.35 18.33
CA GLU A 64 46.31 2.62 16.90
C GLU A 64 45.12 2.46 15.93
N CYS A 65 45.20 3.25 14.85
CA CYS A 65 44.31 3.27 13.69
C CYS A 65 44.28 1.95 12.92
N ASP A 66 43.08 1.45 12.66
CA ASP A 66 42.71 0.79 11.40
C ASP A 66 41.95 1.82 10.55
N ASP A 67 42.37 2.02 9.29
CA ASP A 67 41.97 3.10 8.38
C ASP A 67 40.48 3.11 7.92
N GLY A 68 39.57 2.47 8.67
CA GLY A 68 38.12 2.49 8.42
C GLY A 68 37.29 3.32 9.40
N ALA A 69 37.85 3.71 10.54
CA ALA A 69 37.10 4.36 11.62
C ALA A 69 37.19 5.89 11.53
N ARG A 70 36.30 6.53 10.76
CA ARG A 70 35.99 7.95 10.99
C ARG A 70 35.15 8.07 12.26
N ALA A 71 35.79 8.00 13.43
CA ALA A 71 35.22 8.61 14.62
C ALA A 71 34.98 10.10 14.32
N PHE A 72 33.87 10.65 14.83
CA PHE A 72 33.45 12.04 14.62
C PHE A 72 34.46 13.00 15.26
N TYR A 73 35.62 13.18 14.63
CA TYR A 73 36.60 14.16 15.03
C TYR A 73 36.26 15.48 14.34
N LEU A 74 35.88 16.47 15.15
CA LEU A 74 36.07 17.86 14.78
C LEU A 74 37.56 18.06 14.50
N ARG A 75 37.92 18.30 13.23
CA ARG A 75 39.29 18.68 12.88
C ARG A 75 39.49 20.13 13.34
N ILE A 76 40.04 20.29 14.54
CA ILE A 76 40.49 21.57 15.05
C ILE A 76 41.88 21.81 14.45
N GLU A 77 41.96 22.65 13.42
CA GLU A 77 43.24 23.14 12.91
C GLU A 77 43.67 24.34 13.78
N PRO A 78 44.74 24.23 14.61
CA PRO A 78 45.28 25.40 15.30
C PRO A 78 45.87 26.36 14.26
N THR A 79 45.42 27.63 14.28
CA THR A 79 45.79 28.64 13.28
C THR A 79 46.98 29.52 13.67
N THR A 80 47.68 29.22 14.77
CA THR A 80 48.84 29.99 15.21
C THR A 80 50.10 29.13 15.22
N GLU A 81 51.08 29.48 14.38
CA GLU A 81 52.46 29.03 14.59
C GLU A 81 52.95 29.51 15.96
N PRO A 82 53.71 28.70 16.73
CA PRO A 82 54.24 29.14 18.00
C PRO A 82 55.22 30.30 17.78
N THR A 83 54.93 31.46 18.36
CA THR A 83 55.84 32.60 18.40
C THR A 83 57.08 32.23 19.21
N THR A 84 58.24 32.15 18.55
CA THR A 84 59.54 32.09 19.22
C THR A 84 59.88 33.48 19.76
N GLY A 85 59.88 33.66 21.09
CA GLY A 85 60.37 34.88 21.74
C GLY A 85 61.86 34.77 22.07
N GLU A 86 62.63 35.83 21.82
CA GLU A 86 64.02 35.95 22.28
C GLU A 86 64.10 36.23 23.79
N ALA A 87 65.06 35.61 24.48
CA ALA A 87 65.25 35.76 25.92
C ALA A 87 65.93 37.10 26.28
N SER A 88 65.48 37.75 27.35
CA SER A 88 66.18 38.93 27.89
C SER A 88 67.39 38.54 28.74
N VAL A 89 68.32 39.48 28.91
CA VAL A 89 69.66 39.27 29.51
C VAL A 89 69.62 38.81 30.98
N ASP A 90 68.49 38.99 31.68
CA ASP A 90 68.33 38.56 33.09
C ASP A 90 67.58 37.23 33.25
N GLY A 91 67.38 36.48 32.16
CA GLY A 91 66.80 35.14 32.19
C GLY A 91 65.29 35.07 32.40
N THR A 92 64.60 36.22 32.41
CA THR A 92 63.14 36.30 32.36
C THR A 92 62.65 36.32 30.92
N ILE A 93 61.74 35.39 30.60
CA ILE A 93 60.94 35.42 29.37
C ILE A 93 59.70 36.26 29.69
N ASP A 94 59.64 37.48 29.16
CA ASP A 94 58.39 38.25 29.16
C ASP A 94 57.42 37.60 28.18
N VAL A 95 56.63 36.65 28.68
CA VAL A 95 55.40 36.25 28.01
C VAL A 95 54.34 37.26 28.43
N THR A 96 54.29 38.41 27.76
CA THR A 96 53.01 39.13 27.70
C THR A 96 52.03 38.16 27.05
N PRO A 97 50.97 37.72 27.76
CA PRO A 97 49.92 37.00 27.06
C PRO A 97 49.34 38.03 26.11
N ASP A 98 49.56 37.85 24.80
CA ASP A 98 48.75 38.55 23.83
C ASP A 98 47.32 38.03 24.01
N VAL A 99 46.55 38.70 24.87
CA VAL A 99 45.13 38.38 25.13
C VAL A 99 44.27 38.65 23.89
N SER A 100 44.86 39.09 22.77
CA SER A 100 44.11 39.43 21.55
C SER A 100 43.93 38.29 20.54
N GLN A 101 44.56 37.13 20.70
CA GLN A 101 44.35 36.00 19.77
C GLN A 101 43.65 34.82 20.44
N ARG A 102 42.31 34.88 20.46
CA ARG A 102 41.45 33.75 20.80
C ARG A 102 41.67 32.63 19.76
N PRO A 103 41.93 31.37 20.16
CA PRO A 103 42.05 30.28 19.21
C PRO A 103 40.73 30.14 18.45
N THR A 104 40.76 30.52 17.17
CA THR A 104 39.58 30.42 16.32
C THR A 104 39.51 28.98 15.80
N VAL A 105 38.63 28.17 16.38
CA VAL A 105 38.37 26.82 15.88
C VAL A 105 37.57 26.93 14.59
N ALA A 106 38.22 26.63 13.47
CA ALA A 106 37.53 26.53 12.19
C ALA A 106 36.72 25.22 12.15
N PHE A 107 35.39 25.32 12.30
CA PHE A 107 34.49 24.20 12.07
C PHE A 107 34.33 24.00 10.57
N ARG A 108 34.81 22.87 10.03
CA ARG A 108 34.34 22.40 8.73
C ARG A 108 32.98 21.72 8.95
N PRO A 109 31.89 22.22 8.35
CA PRO A 109 30.59 21.55 8.44
C PRO A 109 30.72 20.12 7.91
N LEU A 110 30.24 19.12 8.67
CA LEU A 110 30.14 17.73 8.20
C LEU A 110 29.42 17.70 6.86
N GLU A 111 29.88 16.91 5.89
CA GLU A 111 29.16 16.77 4.61
C GLU A 111 27.74 16.23 4.88
N PRO A 112 26.70 16.83 4.27
CA PRO A 112 25.35 16.32 4.42
C PRO A 112 25.22 14.96 3.73
N LEU A 113 24.37 14.10 4.28
CA LEU A 113 23.96 12.86 3.65
C LEU A 113 22.88 13.16 2.60
N GLY A 114 22.99 12.52 1.43
CA GLY A 114 22.18 12.83 0.26
C GLY A 114 22.60 14.13 -0.44
N ALA A 115 21.66 14.77 -1.14
CA ALA A 115 21.90 16.02 -1.87
C ALA A 115 21.35 17.23 -1.12
N ALA A 116 21.31 17.15 0.22
CA ALA A 116 20.97 18.32 1.02
C ALA A 116 21.96 19.42 0.69
N SER A 117 21.46 20.55 0.18
CA SER A 117 22.30 21.63 -0.29
C SER A 117 23.33 21.95 0.78
N ALA A 118 24.62 21.90 0.42
CA ALA A 118 25.64 22.59 1.17
C ALA A 118 25.06 23.98 1.44
N PHE A 119 24.90 24.37 2.71
CA PHE A 119 24.75 25.78 3.04
C PHE A 119 25.74 26.52 2.13
N PRO A 120 25.36 27.66 1.48
CA PRO A 120 26.36 28.45 0.79
C PRO A 120 27.53 28.52 1.75
N GLN A 121 28.74 28.21 1.26
CA GLN A 121 29.97 28.26 2.05
C GLN A 121 30.14 29.69 2.57
N ALA A 122 29.32 30.10 3.53
CA ALA A 122 29.60 31.18 4.41
C ALA A 122 30.86 30.69 5.09
N SER A 123 31.92 31.47 4.89
CA SER A 123 33.21 31.33 5.57
C SER A 123 33.00 30.75 6.96
N PRO A 124 33.85 29.79 7.40
CA PRO A 124 33.71 29.14 8.70
C PRO A 124 33.30 30.19 9.73
N LEU A 125 32.16 29.99 10.40
CA LEU A 125 31.65 30.93 11.40
C LEU A 125 32.78 31.15 12.40
N ARG A 126 33.50 32.27 12.25
CA ARG A 126 34.48 32.75 13.23
C ARG A 126 33.65 33.37 14.35
N GLY A 127 33.10 32.51 15.20
CA GLY A 127 32.45 32.91 16.42
C GLY A 127 33.47 32.90 17.56
N ASP A 128 33.53 34.00 18.31
CA ASP A 128 34.13 34.00 19.64
C ASP A 128 33.23 33.18 20.57
N PHE A 129 33.48 31.87 20.66
CA PHE A 129 32.76 31.00 21.57
C PHE A 129 33.24 31.25 23.01
N VAL A 130 32.62 32.23 23.68
CA VAL A 130 32.72 32.37 25.14
C VAL A 130 31.53 31.64 25.74
N GLY A 131 31.67 30.33 25.96
CA GLY A 131 30.65 29.48 26.57
C GLY A 131 30.82 28.02 26.21
N ASN A 132 30.63 27.13 27.20
CA ASN A 132 30.78 25.67 27.20
C ASN A 132 30.94 25.01 25.82
N THR A 133 32.03 24.26 25.65
CA THR A 133 32.38 23.39 24.50
C THR A 133 31.39 22.25 24.22
N GLU A 134 30.19 22.28 24.80
CA GLU A 134 29.19 21.22 24.77
C GLU A 134 28.18 21.34 23.63
N PHE A 135 28.08 22.50 22.96
CA PHE A 135 27.10 22.72 21.89
C PHE A 135 27.77 23.17 20.58
N VAL A 136 27.80 22.27 19.59
CA VAL A 136 28.23 22.56 18.23
C VAL A 136 26.97 22.79 17.38
N PRO A 137 26.78 23.98 16.77
CA PRO A 137 25.63 24.22 15.90
C PRO A 137 25.78 23.37 14.63
N ILE A 138 24.86 22.43 14.43
CA ILE A 138 24.77 21.65 13.19
C ILE A 138 23.73 22.33 12.30
N PRO A 139 24.12 22.78 11.08
CA PRO A 139 23.24 23.58 10.23
C PRO A 139 21.95 22.87 9.80
N ASP A 140 22.00 21.55 9.61
CA ASP A 140 20.86 20.74 9.22
C ASP A 140 20.97 19.32 9.77
N ARG A 141 19.83 18.63 9.87
CA ARG A 141 19.78 17.26 10.39
C ARG A 141 20.45 16.23 9.48
N TRP A 142 20.63 16.52 8.19
CA TRP A 142 21.20 15.57 7.21
C TRP A 142 22.71 15.38 7.40
N ARG A 143 23.33 16.26 8.18
CA ARG A 143 24.72 16.12 8.66
C ARG A 143 24.85 15.24 9.90
N ILE A 144 23.72 14.93 10.55
CA ILE A 144 23.62 14.02 11.68
C ILE A 144 23.33 12.63 11.11
N GLY A 145 24.38 11.88 10.77
CA GLY A 145 24.23 10.48 10.40
C GLY A 145 23.75 9.63 11.57
N GLN A 146 23.27 8.42 11.28
CA GLN A 146 23.04 7.44 12.34
C GLN A 146 24.38 7.12 13.04
N PRO A 147 24.41 7.01 14.38
CA PRO A 147 25.59 6.54 15.08
C PRO A 147 25.94 5.14 14.55
N GLN A 148 27.19 4.94 14.16
CA GLN A 148 27.68 3.63 13.74
C GLN A 148 27.61 2.68 14.93
N SER A 149 26.50 1.97 15.02
CA SER A 149 26.26 0.88 15.97
C SER A 149 26.20 -0.41 15.18
N SER A 150 26.24 -1.56 15.86
CA SER A 150 26.08 -2.87 15.22
C SER A 150 24.73 -3.08 14.50
N ARG A 151 23.83 -2.08 14.48
CA ARG A 151 22.53 -2.08 13.80
C ARG A 151 22.40 -1.05 12.68
N GLY A 152 23.35 -0.13 12.53
CA GLY A 152 23.29 0.97 11.55
C GLY A 152 24.51 0.96 10.64
N THR A 153 24.35 0.38 9.45
CA THR A 153 25.38 0.34 8.40
C THR A 153 25.14 1.40 7.33
N ARG A 154 26.20 1.81 6.63
CA ARG A 154 26.09 2.74 5.49
C ARG A 154 25.45 2.03 4.29
N GLY A 155 24.29 2.52 3.85
CA GLY A 155 23.94 2.72 2.44
C GLY A 155 23.84 1.51 1.50
N SER A 156 23.42 0.33 1.97
CA SER A 156 23.07 -0.75 1.03
C SER A 156 21.78 -0.43 0.27
N LEU A 157 21.84 -0.54 -1.06
CA LEU A 157 20.66 -0.43 -1.92
C LEU A 157 19.64 -1.53 -1.55
N LEU A 158 20.11 -2.77 -1.40
CA LEU A 158 19.27 -3.97 -1.26
C LEU A 158 18.76 -4.23 0.16
N ASN A 159 19.38 -3.69 1.20
CA ASN A 159 18.94 -3.91 2.57
C ASN A 159 17.81 -2.93 2.92
N PRO A 160 16.58 -3.37 3.22
CA PRO A 160 15.46 -2.47 3.49
C PRO A 160 15.68 -1.55 4.70
N TYR A 161 16.57 -1.92 5.63
CA TYR A 161 16.84 -1.14 6.84
C TYR A 161 17.98 -0.12 6.70
N ASP A 162 18.81 -0.25 5.66
CA ASP A 162 19.89 0.72 5.42
C ASP A 162 19.35 1.95 4.70
N GLN A 163 19.67 3.12 5.25
CA GLN A 163 19.16 4.39 4.74
C GLN A 163 19.72 4.71 3.34
N ASN A 164 18.85 5.16 2.43
CA ASN A 164 19.23 5.50 1.07
C ASN A 164 18.38 6.66 0.51
N VAL A 165 18.99 7.45 -0.37
CA VAL A 165 18.36 8.53 -1.14
C VAL A 165 17.17 8.03 -1.96
N LEU A 166 17.24 6.83 -2.56
CA LEU A 166 16.14 6.27 -3.37
C LEU A 166 14.96 5.71 -2.55
N LYS A 167 15.08 5.69 -1.22
CA LYS A 167 14.00 5.25 -0.29
C LYS A 167 13.32 6.44 0.39
N GLY A 168 13.67 7.67 0.00
CA GLY A 168 13.18 8.88 0.63
C GLY A 168 13.81 9.18 2.01
N ASP A 169 14.86 8.45 2.42
CA ASP A 169 15.52 8.68 3.72
C ASP A 169 16.34 9.98 3.74
N TYR A 170 16.85 10.39 2.58
CA TYR A 170 17.65 11.61 2.41
C TYR A 170 17.09 12.45 1.25
N PRO A 171 17.19 13.79 1.34
CA PRO A 171 16.68 14.65 0.28
C PRO A 171 17.55 14.55 -0.97
N ILE A 172 16.90 14.67 -2.13
CA ILE A 172 17.55 14.77 -3.45
C ILE A 172 17.78 16.21 -3.89
N ILE A 173 17.00 17.17 -3.37
CA ILE A 173 17.11 18.59 -3.69
C ILE A 173 16.77 19.41 -2.45
N GLY A 174 17.65 20.34 -2.05
CA GLY A 174 17.40 21.18 -0.87
C GLY A 174 17.28 20.33 0.40
N GLN A 175 16.44 20.72 1.35
CA GLN A 175 16.28 19.97 2.63
C GLN A 175 14.94 19.24 2.75
N ASP A 176 14.07 19.38 1.75
CA ASP A 176 12.65 19.06 1.85
C ASP A 176 12.09 18.27 0.65
N LYS A 177 12.90 17.94 -0.36
CA LYS A 177 12.45 17.18 -1.54
C LYS A 177 13.10 15.81 -1.58
N PHE A 178 12.27 14.79 -1.68
CA PHE A 178 12.65 13.38 -1.56
C PHE A 178 12.20 12.61 -2.78
N LEU A 179 12.88 11.49 -3.04
CA LEU A 179 12.55 10.55 -4.10
C LEU A 179 12.39 9.16 -3.48
N VAL A 180 11.31 8.48 -3.81
CA VAL A 180 11.10 7.07 -3.50
C VAL A 180 10.94 6.33 -4.80
N ALA A 181 11.75 5.29 -4.99
CA ALA A 181 11.68 4.41 -6.15
C ALA A 181 11.49 2.98 -5.65
N THR A 182 10.37 2.37 -6.02
CA THR A 182 10.01 0.99 -5.69
C THR A 182 9.89 0.20 -6.98
N LEU A 183 10.54 -0.97 -7.03
CA LEU A 183 10.41 -1.91 -8.14
C LEU A 183 9.79 -3.21 -7.63
N THR A 184 8.66 -3.60 -8.23
CA THR A 184 7.99 -4.86 -7.93
C THR A 184 7.92 -5.75 -9.16
N SER A 185 8.32 -7.01 -8.99
CA SER A 185 8.07 -8.10 -9.93
C SER A 185 6.96 -8.97 -9.35
N ASP A 186 5.83 -9.05 -10.03
CA ASP A 186 4.69 -9.86 -9.61
C ASP A 186 4.38 -10.92 -10.68
N THR A 187 4.57 -12.19 -10.32
CA THR A 187 4.35 -13.34 -11.19
C THR A 187 3.14 -14.11 -10.71
N LEU A 188 2.19 -14.39 -11.59
CA LEU A 188 1.06 -15.29 -11.36
C LEU A 188 1.13 -16.47 -12.34
N LEU A 189 1.04 -17.68 -11.79
CA LEU A 189 0.85 -18.92 -12.52
C LEU A 189 -0.49 -19.52 -12.10
N GLU A 190 -1.35 -19.86 -13.05
CA GLU A 190 -2.68 -20.36 -12.77
C GLU A 190 -3.07 -21.48 -13.74
N THR A 191 -3.67 -22.54 -13.20
CA THR A 191 -4.30 -23.60 -13.98
C THR A 191 -5.75 -23.72 -13.52
N ARG A 192 -6.67 -23.78 -14.47
CA ARG A 192 -8.11 -23.78 -14.16
C ARG A 192 -8.90 -24.61 -15.16
N ARG A 193 -10.13 -24.92 -14.78
CA ARG A 193 -11.12 -25.53 -15.66
C ARG A 193 -12.39 -24.68 -15.66
N LEU A 194 -12.77 -24.15 -16.81
CA LEU A 194 -14.00 -23.38 -17.01
C LEU A 194 -15.03 -24.19 -17.82
N PRO A 195 -16.34 -23.97 -17.65
CA PRO A 195 -17.35 -24.62 -18.48
C PRO A 195 -17.41 -23.93 -19.86
N ILE A 196 -16.53 -24.33 -20.77
CA ILE A 196 -16.43 -23.77 -22.12
C ILE A 196 -17.15 -24.70 -23.10
N PRO A 197 -18.06 -24.19 -23.96
CA PRO A 197 -18.70 -25.02 -24.98
C PRO A 197 -17.68 -25.60 -25.94
N SER A 198 -17.91 -26.84 -26.37
CA SER A 198 -17.23 -27.38 -27.54
C SER A 198 -17.83 -26.71 -28.77
N GLY A 199 -17.02 -25.92 -29.49
CA GLY A 199 -17.47 -25.28 -30.72
C GLY A 199 -17.63 -26.29 -31.87
N ALA A 200 -18.23 -25.86 -32.98
CA ALA A 200 -18.28 -26.65 -34.23
C ALA A 200 -16.88 -27.04 -34.76
N SER A 201 -15.84 -26.32 -34.31
CA SER A 201 -14.43 -26.64 -34.52
C SER A 201 -13.78 -26.98 -33.16
N SER A 202 -14.17 -28.11 -32.56
CA SER A 202 -13.56 -28.56 -31.30
C SER A 202 -12.13 -29.06 -31.51
N LEU A 203 -11.27 -28.91 -30.48
CA LEU A 203 -9.87 -29.35 -30.57
C LEU A 203 -9.74 -30.88 -30.66
N GLN A 204 -10.68 -31.60 -30.06
CA GLN A 204 -10.74 -33.06 -30.08
C GLN A 204 -11.65 -33.53 -31.23
N PRO A 205 -11.08 -34.12 -32.31
CA PRO A 205 -11.89 -34.68 -33.38
C PRO A 205 -12.84 -35.73 -32.81
N THR A 206 -14.09 -35.76 -33.29
CA THR A 206 -15.14 -36.72 -32.88
C THR A 206 -15.70 -36.57 -31.46
N SER A 207 -15.39 -35.48 -30.75
CA SER A 207 -16.15 -35.10 -29.55
C SER A 207 -17.50 -34.49 -29.94
N PHE A 208 -18.59 -35.00 -29.36
CA PHE A 208 -19.96 -34.52 -29.55
C PHE A 208 -20.58 -33.94 -28.27
N ASP A 209 -19.80 -33.89 -27.19
CA ASP A 209 -20.25 -33.33 -25.91
C ASP A 209 -20.38 -31.82 -26.04
N PHE A 210 -21.47 -31.23 -25.52
CA PHE A 210 -21.71 -29.79 -25.61
C PHE A 210 -20.64 -28.95 -24.89
N PHE A 211 -20.06 -29.47 -23.80
CA PHE A 211 -18.95 -28.84 -23.09
C PHE A 211 -17.63 -29.55 -23.37
N GLY A 212 -16.59 -28.76 -23.66
CA GLY A 212 -15.24 -29.28 -23.88
C GLY A 212 -14.47 -29.56 -22.59
N SER A 213 -13.16 -29.79 -22.71
CA SER A 213 -12.28 -30.01 -21.55
C SER A 213 -12.26 -28.80 -20.62
N GLY A 214 -12.34 -27.59 -21.19
CA GLY A 214 -12.37 -26.33 -20.47
C GLY A 214 -11.08 -25.96 -19.74
N ARG A 215 -10.01 -26.76 -19.90
CA ARG A 215 -8.75 -26.56 -19.19
C ARG A 215 -7.97 -25.39 -19.79
N GLN A 216 -7.44 -24.53 -18.92
CA GLN A 216 -6.60 -23.41 -19.28
C GLN A 216 -5.40 -23.31 -18.35
N GLN A 217 -4.27 -22.87 -18.91
CA GLN A 217 -3.06 -22.48 -18.17
C GLN A 217 -2.75 -21.03 -18.49
N PHE A 218 -2.42 -20.26 -17.46
CA PHE A 218 -2.21 -18.82 -17.54
C PHE A 218 -0.96 -18.42 -16.78
N VAL A 219 -0.16 -17.56 -17.41
CA VAL A 219 0.99 -16.89 -16.81
C VAL A 219 0.79 -15.40 -16.99
N ASN A 220 0.99 -14.62 -15.94
CA ASN A 220 0.98 -13.17 -15.99
C ASN A 220 2.14 -12.64 -15.17
N GLN A 221 2.96 -11.80 -15.78
CA GLN A 221 4.13 -11.19 -15.18
C GLN A 221 3.97 -9.68 -15.28
N ASN A 222 3.99 -9.00 -14.14
CA ASN A 222 4.01 -7.54 -14.06
C ASN A 222 5.36 -7.07 -13.51
N PHE A 223 5.97 -6.10 -14.18
CA PHE A 223 7.03 -5.27 -13.61
C PHE A 223 6.44 -3.90 -13.33
N ILE A 224 6.32 -3.55 -12.06
CA ILE A 224 5.71 -2.31 -11.58
C ILE A 224 6.84 -1.43 -11.05
N LEU A 225 7.06 -0.30 -11.71
CA LEU A 225 8.00 0.71 -11.25
C LEU A 225 7.20 1.87 -10.70
N SER A 226 7.30 2.17 -9.40
CA SER A 226 6.69 3.36 -8.81
C SER A 226 7.77 4.38 -8.48
N VAL A 227 7.65 5.58 -9.05
CA VAL A 227 8.53 6.71 -8.78
C VAL A 227 7.71 7.83 -8.17
N GLU A 228 8.06 8.17 -6.94
CA GLU A 228 7.39 9.21 -6.16
C GLU A 228 8.39 10.31 -5.81
N PHE A 229 8.07 11.52 -6.22
CA PHE A 229 8.76 12.73 -5.83
C PHE A 229 7.84 13.53 -4.91
N PHE A 230 8.29 13.84 -3.69
CA PHE A 230 7.47 14.63 -2.78
C PHE A 230 8.27 15.73 -2.09
N GLN A 231 7.57 16.79 -1.71
CA GLN A 231 8.10 17.90 -0.94
C GLN A 231 7.38 17.99 0.41
N GLY A 232 8.16 18.16 1.48
CA GLY A 232 7.65 18.47 2.81
C GLY A 232 8.26 17.61 3.90
N ASN A 233 8.00 17.98 5.16
CA ASN A 233 8.47 17.25 6.31
C ASN A 233 7.36 16.29 6.80
N ALA A 234 7.16 15.20 6.05
CA ALA A 234 6.07 14.23 6.25
C ALA A 234 6.04 13.60 7.65
N ALA A 235 7.14 13.68 8.40
CA ALA A 235 7.19 13.23 9.79
C ALA A 235 6.35 14.09 10.76
N TYR A 236 6.00 15.32 10.39
CA TYR A 236 5.34 16.28 11.30
C TYR A 236 4.09 16.96 10.72
N LYS A 237 3.99 17.10 9.40
CA LYS A 237 2.87 17.74 8.72
C LYS A 237 2.55 17.02 7.40
N PRO A 238 1.34 17.20 6.83
CA PRO A 238 1.03 16.73 5.49
C PRO A 238 2.04 17.22 4.45
N ARG A 239 2.21 16.46 3.36
CA ARG A 239 3.13 16.80 2.27
C ARG A 239 2.63 18.04 1.54
N ASP A 240 3.54 18.94 1.17
CA ASP A 240 3.18 20.20 0.48
C ASP A 240 2.93 19.98 -1.03
N PHE A 241 3.55 18.94 -1.60
CA PHE A 241 3.46 18.55 -3.00
C PHE A 241 3.88 17.09 -3.18
N GLU A 242 3.24 16.39 -4.10
CA GLU A 242 3.63 15.05 -4.54
C GLU A 242 3.41 14.89 -6.04
N LEU A 243 4.35 14.22 -6.70
CA LEU A 243 4.26 13.74 -8.07
C LEU A 243 4.53 12.24 -8.00
N ARG A 244 3.62 11.43 -8.53
CA ARG A 244 3.80 9.97 -8.61
C ARG A 244 3.54 9.48 -10.02
N VAL A 245 4.41 8.60 -10.49
CA VAL A 245 4.29 7.93 -11.78
C VAL A 245 4.59 6.44 -11.60
N THR A 246 3.65 5.59 -12.01
CA THR A 246 3.72 4.14 -11.87
C THR A 246 3.41 3.45 -13.21
N PRO A 247 4.39 3.32 -14.13
CA PRO A 247 4.25 2.44 -15.29
C PRO A 247 4.28 0.96 -14.87
N VAL A 248 3.47 0.16 -15.53
CA VAL A 248 3.42 -1.30 -15.38
C VAL A 248 3.67 -1.94 -16.73
N PHE A 249 4.70 -2.79 -16.78
CA PHE A 249 5.03 -3.61 -17.94
C PHE A 249 4.47 -5.00 -17.71
N ASN A 250 3.48 -5.39 -18.51
CA ASN A 250 2.83 -6.69 -18.43
C ASN A 250 3.31 -7.61 -19.56
N ILE A 251 3.57 -8.86 -19.22
CA ILE A 251 3.72 -9.96 -20.16
C ILE A 251 2.76 -11.05 -19.71
N ASN A 252 1.86 -11.48 -20.60
CA ASN A 252 0.90 -12.52 -20.28
C ASN A 252 0.85 -13.60 -21.36
N TYR A 253 0.60 -14.83 -20.93
CA TYR A 253 0.48 -15.99 -21.81
C TYR A 253 -0.66 -16.89 -21.33
N VAL A 254 -1.53 -17.28 -22.24
CA VAL A 254 -2.60 -18.24 -21.98
C VAL A 254 -2.53 -19.38 -22.98
N GLN A 255 -2.79 -20.60 -22.50
CA GLN A 255 -3.03 -21.77 -23.32
C GLN A 255 -4.40 -22.33 -22.96
N ALA A 256 -5.28 -22.45 -23.95
CA ALA A 256 -6.59 -23.05 -23.81
C ALA A 256 -6.64 -24.42 -24.50
N GLU A 257 -7.43 -25.34 -23.95
CA GLU A 257 -7.67 -26.66 -24.57
C GLU A 257 -8.95 -26.71 -25.41
N GLU A 258 -9.52 -25.55 -25.72
CA GLU A 258 -10.62 -25.36 -26.67
C GLU A 258 -10.27 -24.23 -27.66
N LEU A 259 -10.79 -24.32 -28.89
CA LEU A 259 -10.66 -23.27 -29.92
C LEU A 259 -11.73 -22.19 -29.72
N GLY A 260 -11.52 -20.99 -30.25
CA GLY A 260 -12.47 -19.87 -30.11
C GLY A 260 -12.42 -19.16 -28.74
N VAL A 261 -11.44 -19.52 -27.89
CA VAL A 261 -11.33 -19.00 -26.52
C VAL A 261 -10.49 -17.72 -26.47
N THR A 262 -9.34 -17.73 -27.14
CA THR A 262 -8.37 -16.63 -27.15
C THR A 262 -8.56 -15.69 -28.33
N ASP A 263 -9.21 -16.17 -29.39
CA ASP A 263 -9.52 -15.45 -30.63
C ASP A 263 -10.77 -16.09 -31.25
N PRO A 264 -11.73 -15.33 -31.80
CA PRO A 264 -12.86 -15.86 -32.56
C PRO A 264 -12.46 -16.70 -33.79
N ASP A 265 -11.32 -16.42 -34.43
CA ASP A 265 -10.82 -17.20 -35.55
C ASP A 265 -10.25 -18.54 -35.05
N VAL A 266 -11.04 -19.60 -35.23
CA VAL A 266 -10.68 -20.97 -34.84
C VAL A 266 -9.47 -21.54 -35.60
N ARG A 267 -9.01 -20.88 -36.67
CA ARG A 267 -7.77 -21.25 -37.38
C ARG A 267 -6.54 -20.78 -36.63
N ASP A 268 -6.69 -19.76 -35.79
CA ASP A 268 -5.63 -19.26 -34.95
C ASP A 268 -5.40 -20.15 -33.73
N ARG A 269 -4.23 -19.92 -33.12
CA ARG A 269 -3.58 -20.88 -32.23
C ARG A 269 -4.30 -20.94 -30.89
N ARG A 270 -4.36 -22.14 -30.29
CA ARG A 270 -4.84 -22.42 -28.93
C ARG A 270 -4.05 -21.73 -27.79
N TYR A 271 -3.15 -20.83 -28.13
CA TYR A 271 -2.26 -20.13 -27.23
C TYR A 271 -2.14 -18.67 -27.66
N ARG A 272 -2.11 -17.77 -26.69
CA ARG A 272 -1.95 -16.32 -26.89
C ARG A 272 -0.87 -15.82 -25.95
N GLY A 273 0.11 -15.10 -26.49
CA GLY A 273 1.09 -14.33 -25.75
C GLY A 273 0.93 -12.86 -26.10
N ASP A 274 1.03 -11.98 -25.11
CA ASP A 274 0.77 -10.56 -25.28
C ASP A 274 1.58 -9.71 -24.29
N GLU A 275 1.84 -8.47 -24.67
CA GLU A 275 2.67 -7.53 -23.94
C GLU A 275 2.00 -6.15 -23.93
N TRP A 276 1.86 -5.56 -22.74
CA TRP A 276 1.24 -4.25 -22.60
C TRP A 276 2.03 -3.37 -21.64
N ILE A 277 2.01 -2.06 -21.87
CA ILE A 277 2.56 -1.07 -20.95
C ILE A 277 1.43 -0.10 -20.62
N GLY A 278 1.01 -0.06 -19.36
CA GLY A 278 -0.02 0.84 -18.87
C GLY A 278 0.49 1.76 -17.75
N PHE A 279 0.04 3.01 -17.72
CA PHE A 279 0.25 3.88 -16.56
C PHE A 279 -0.88 3.67 -15.56
N GLN A 280 -0.55 3.12 -14.40
CA GLN A 280 -1.52 2.86 -13.32
C GLN A 280 -1.62 4.06 -12.37
N GLU A 281 -0.55 4.83 -12.22
CA GLU A 281 -0.61 6.14 -11.56
C GLU A 281 0.22 7.13 -12.37
N ALA A 282 -0.28 8.35 -12.48
CA ALA A 282 0.40 9.49 -13.10
C ALA A 282 -0.34 10.75 -12.63
N PHE A 283 -0.01 11.22 -11.43
CA PHE A 283 -0.73 12.32 -10.80
C PHE A 283 0.19 13.32 -10.12
N ILE A 284 -0.35 14.52 -9.95
CA ILE A 284 0.18 15.57 -9.09
C ILE A 284 -0.81 15.80 -7.96
N GLU A 285 -0.30 15.88 -6.74
CA GLU A 285 -1.04 16.32 -5.56
C GLU A 285 -0.47 17.63 -5.03
N LYS A 286 -1.38 18.53 -4.65
CA LYS A 286 -1.06 19.78 -4.01
C LYS A 286 -1.86 19.93 -2.73
N HIS A 287 -1.15 20.12 -1.63
CA HIS A 287 -1.76 20.54 -0.37
C HIS A 287 -2.16 22.02 -0.47
N LEU A 288 -3.43 22.30 -0.19
CA LEU A 288 -4.04 23.62 -0.37
C LEU A 288 -4.01 24.44 0.92
N GLY A 289 -4.14 23.79 2.06
CA GLY A 289 -3.94 24.42 3.35
C GLY A 289 -4.42 23.58 4.53
N ASP A 290 -4.00 24.04 5.72
CA ASP A 290 -4.45 23.52 7.00
C ASP A 290 -5.71 24.28 7.46
N LEU A 291 -6.69 23.54 7.96
CA LEU A 291 -7.98 23.98 8.48
C LEU A 291 -7.99 24.09 10.01
N SER A 292 -7.04 23.46 10.70
CA SER A 292 -6.91 23.50 12.15
C SER A 292 -5.45 23.46 12.62
N ASN A 293 -5.21 23.81 13.90
CA ASN A 293 -3.88 23.71 14.52
C ASN A 293 -3.39 22.26 14.65
N ASN A 294 -4.26 21.27 14.46
CA ASN A 294 -3.94 19.86 14.52
C ASN A 294 -3.70 19.26 13.12
N TYR A 295 -3.42 20.12 12.13
CA TYR A 295 -3.20 19.74 10.73
C TYR A 295 -4.37 18.98 10.11
N ASP A 296 -5.61 19.33 10.49
CA ASP A 296 -6.73 19.05 9.58
C ASP A 296 -6.47 19.79 8.28
N PHE A 297 -6.65 19.15 7.13
CA PHE A 297 -6.19 19.72 5.87
C PHE A 297 -7.18 19.47 4.75
N TRP A 298 -6.92 20.13 3.62
CA TRP A 298 -7.51 19.75 2.34
C TRP A 298 -6.48 19.84 1.22
N SER A 299 -6.63 18.98 0.23
CA SER A 299 -5.69 18.80 -0.88
C SER A 299 -6.44 18.50 -2.16
N VAL A 300 -5.77 18.78 -3.27
CA VAL A 300 -6.25 18.41 -4.60
C VAL A 300 -5.25 17.48 -5.26
N ARG A 301 -5.76 16.42 -5.90
CA ARG A 301 -4.97 15.48 -6.70
C ARG A 301 -5.57 15.38 -8.10
N ALA A 302 -4.73 15.54 -9.11
CA ALA A 302 -5.13 15.51 -10.52
C ALA A 302 -4.23 14.58 -11.33
N GLY A 303 -4.83 13.75 -12.19
CA GLY A 303 -4.15 12.74 -13.01
C GLY A 303 -4.67 11.33 -12.75
N ILE A 304 -3.99 10.33 -13.30
CA ILE A 304 -4.33 8.90 -13.11
C ILE A 304 -4.02 8.52 -11.67
N GLN A 305 -5.03 8.12 -10.92
CA GLN A 305 -4.91 7.84 -9.49
C GLN A 305 -5.84 6.68 -9.09
N GLY A 306 -5.38 5.88 -8.13
CA GLY A 306 -6.22 4.86 -7.51
C GLY A 306 -7.31 5.44 -6.62
N PHE A 307 -8.50 4.88 -6.75
CA PHE A 307 -9.66 5.22 -5.95
C PHE A 307 -10.46 3.98 -5.58
N ASN A 308 -10.93 3.92 -4.32
CA ASN A 308 -11.86 2.91 -3.86
C ASN A 308 -13.04 3.62 -3.18
N ALA A 309 -14.25 3.35 -3.68
CA ALA A 309 -15.47 4.01 -3.23
C ALA A 309 -15.96 3.52 -1.86
N ASP A 310 -15.59 2.31 -1.45
CA ASP A 310 -16.01 1.69 -0.19
C ASP A 310 -14.88 0.89 0.49
N PHE A 311 -15.15 0.31 1.66
CA PHE A 311 -14.12 -0.37 2.47
C PHE A 311 -13.61 -1.67 1.83
N ARG A 312 -14.37 -2.30 0.94
CA ARG A 312 -14.07 -3.65 0.44
C ARG A 312 -14.03 -3.75 -1.09
N GLY A 313 -14.32 -2.68 -1.83
CA GLY A 313 -14.26 -2.62 -3.28
C GLY A 313 -15.49 -3.20 -3.99
N PHE A 314 -16.69 -2.98 -3.46
CA PHE A 314 -17.94 -3.53 -4.00
C PHE A 314 -18.51 -2.73 -5.17
N LEU A 315 -18.29 -1.41 -5.23
CA LEU A 315 -18.88 -0.56 -6.27
C LEU A 315 -17.89 -0.08 -7.32
N PHE A 316 -16.82 0.59 -6.90
CA PHE A 316 -15.81 1.18 -7.79
C PHE A 316 -14.44 1.17 -7.12
N ALA A 317 -13.53 0.37 -7.66
CA ALA A 317 -12.16 0.21 -7.17
C ALA A 317 -11.19 0.11 -8.35
N ASP A 318 -10.64 1.26 -8.78
CA ASP A 318 -9.86 1.36 -10.01
C ASP A 318 -8.86 2.54 -10.02
N ASN A 319 -7.96 2.56 -11.00
CA ASN A 319 -6.97 3.58 -11.27
C ASN A 319 -7.37 4.40 -12.50
N GLU A 320 -7.87 5.63 -12.29
CA GLU A 320 -8.44 6.43 -13.39
C GLU A 320 -7.96 7.88 -13.39
N PRO A 321 -7.87 8.55 -14.56
CA PRO A 321 -7.59 9.96 -14.62
C PRO A 321 -8.78 10.75 -14.10
N GLY A 322 -8.48 11.68 -13.20
CA GLY A 322 -9.52 12.48 -12.59
C GLY A 322 -8.97 13.60 -11.74
N VAL A 323 -9.89 14.34 -11.12
CA VAL A 323 -9.60 15.38 -10.13
C VAL A 323 -10.32 15.00 -8.84
N ARG A 324 -9.56 14.98 -7.74
CA ARG A 324 -10.06 14.64 -6.41
C ARG A 324 -9.70 15.74 -5.43
N PHE A 325 -10.70 16.23 -4.72
CA PHE A 325 -10.54 17.05 -3.52
C PHE A 325 -10.79 16.17 -2.31
N PHE A 326 -9.91 16.24 -1.32
CA PHE A 326 -10.05 15.44 -0.11
C PHE A 326 -9.39 16.13 1.07
N GLY A 327 -9.78 15.73 2.26
CA GLY A 327 -9.27 16.34 3.47
C GLY A 327 -9.80 15.68 4.73
N THR A 328 -9.38 16.25 5.85
CA THR A 328 -9.76 15.83 7.18
C THR A 328 -10.30 17.01 7.98
N LEU A 329 -11.19 16.73 8.92
CA LEU A 329 -11.81 17.69 9.82
C LEU A 329 -11.93 17.07 11.22
N ASP A 330 -12.11 17.93 12.23
CA ASP A 330 -12.40 17.50 13.60
C ASP A 330 -11.28 16.61 14.18
N ASN A 331 -10.02 17.05 14.04
CA ASN A 331 -8.83 16.31 14.44
C ASN A 331 -8.77 14.93 13.80
N ASN A 332 -8.95 14.86 12.48
CA ASN A 332 -8.96 13.64 11.69
C ASN A 332 -10.10 12.64 12.00
N GLN A 333 -11.11 13.03 12.78
CA GLN A 333 -12.26 12.16 13.03
C GLN A 333 -13.25 12.14 11.86
N ILE A 334 -13.23 13.16 11.01
CA ILE A 334 -14.04 13.21 9.80
C ILE A 334 -13.10 13.27 8.61
N GLN A 335 -13.26 12.36 7.67
CA GLN A 335 -12.53 12.39 6.40
C GLN A 335 -13.53 12.50 5.27
N TRP A 336 -13.20 13.28 4.24
CA TRP A 336 -14.11 13.48 3.12
C TRP A 336 -13.35 13.45 1.81
N ASN A 337 -14.04 13.09 0.74
CA ASN A 337 -13.54 13.25 -0.61
C ASN A 337 -14.68 13.53 -1.59
N VAL A 338 -14.37 14.37 -2.58
CA VAL A 338 -15.20 14.65 -3.74
C VAL A 338 -14.31 14.46 -4.96
N ALA A 339 -14.70 13.58 -5.87
CA ALA A 339 -13.89 13.22 -7.02
C ALA A 339 -14.72 13.17 -8.30
N TRP A 340 -14.07 13.48 -9.41
CA TRP A 340 -14.55 13.22 -10.76
C TRP A 340 -13.47 12.44 -11.52
N PHE A 341 -13.88 11.37 -12.19
CA PHE A 341 -13.03 10.54 -13.03
C PHE A 341 -13.63 10.41 -14.43
N HIS A 342 -12.77 10.47 -15.44
CA HIS A 342 -13.14 10.22 -16.82
C HIS A 342 -12.39 8.96 -17.27
N GLN A 343 -13.10 7.85 -17.49
CA GLN A 343 -12.45 6.54 -17.56
C GLN A 343 -11.56 6.38 -18.80
N LEU A 344 -10.46 5.66 -18.63
CA LEU A 344 -9.72 5.03 -19.70
C LEU A 344 -10.29 3.64 -19.98
N GLU A 345 -10.28 3.23 -21.24
CA GLU A 345 -10.47 1.81 -21.57
C GLU A 345 -9.33 1.01 -20.93
N LYS A 346 -9.58 -0.25 -20.63
CA LYS A 346 -8.52 -1.20 -20.24
C LYS A 346 -8.07 -2.01 -21.43
N ASP A 347 -6.80 -2.38 -21.41
CA ASP A 347 -6.27 -3.46 -22.26
C ASP A 347 -6.92 -4.78 -21.87
N THR A 348 -7.43 -5.51 -22.87
CA THR A 348 -8.30 -6.68 -22.68
C THR A 348 -7.63 -7.81 -21.91
N ASN A 349 -6.31 -7.98 -22.07
CA ASN A 349 -5.59 -9.15 -21.62
C ASN A 349 -4.84 -8.93 -20.30
N SER A 350 -4.30 -7.73 -20.11
CA SER A 350 -3.57 -7.33 -18.90
C SER A 350 -4.49 -6.71 -17.84
N GLY A 351 -5.63 -6.11 -18.23
CA GLY A 351 -6.50 -5.34 -17.36
C GLY A 351 -5.91 -3.98 -16.93
N LEU A 352 -4.78 -3.58 -17.52
CA LEU A 352 -4.14 -2.30 -17.26
C LEU A 352 -4.83 -1.19 -18.06
N ASN A 353 -4.58 0.05 -17.66
CA ASN A 353 -5.07 1.23 -18.37
C ASN A 353 -4.52 1.24 -19.79
N SER A 354 -5.41 1.43 -20.75
CA SER A 354 -5.07 1.77 -22.12
C SER A 354 -4.82 3.29 -22.27
N TYR A 355 -4.59 3.73 -23.50
CA TYR A 355 -4.43 5.14 -23.85
C TYR A 355 -5.69 5.76 -24.47
N THR A 356 -6.80 5.03 -24.50
CA THR A 356 -8.05 5.44 -25.13
C THR A 356 -9.05 5.81 -24.04
N PHE A 357 -9.69 6.97 -24.18
CA PHE A 357 -10.76 7.37 -23.27
C PHE A 357 -12.07 6.68 -23.63
N ARG A 358 -12.76 6.23 -22.58
CA ARG A 358 -14.14 5.77 -22.65
C ARG A 358 -15.08 6.95 -22.39
N PRO A 359 -16.21 7.09 -23.10
CA PRO A 359 -17.24 8.09 -22.79
C PRO A 359 -18.02 7.76 -21.51
N GLN A 360 -17.32 7.61 -20.38
CA GLN A 360 -17.87 7.29 -19.07
C GLN A 360 -17.28 8.20 -17.99
N ASP A 361 -18.15 8.94 -17.33
CA ASP A 361 -17.80 9.85 -16.24
C ASP A 361 -18.32 9.30 -14.91
N ILE A 362 -17.46 9.30 -13.90
CA ILE A 362 -17.81 8.92 -12.53
C ILE A 362 -17.65 10.12 -11.61
N PHE A 363 -18.69 10.40 -10.83
CA PHE A 363 -18.65 11.39 -9.75
C PHE A 363 -18.78 10.67 -8.42
N VAL A 364 -17.93 10.99 -7.46
CA VAL A 364 -17.96 10.40 -6.11
C VAL A 364 -17.97 11.48 -5.05
N ALA A 365 -18.79 11.31 -4.02
CA ALA A 365 -18.75 12.08 -2.79
C ALA A 365 -18.85 11.13 -1.59
N ASN A 366 -17.78 11.04 -0.81
CA ASN A 366 -17.72 10.17 0.37
C ASN A 366 -17.41 11.00 1.62
N ILE A 367 -18.01 10.60 2.74
CA ILE A 367 -17.67 11.10 4.07
C ILE A 367 -17.56 9.94 5.05
N PHE A 368 -16.47 9.94 5.80
CA PHE A 368 -16.13 8.95 6.81
C PHE A 368 -16.20 9.60 8.19
N PHE A 369 -16.83 8.90 9.12
CA PHE A 369 -16.88 9.27 10.53
C PHE A 369 -16.18 8.19 11.34
N GLN A 370 -15.01 8.53 11.88
CA GLN A 370 -14.28 7.67 12.80
C GLN A 370 -14.94 7.65 14.18
N ASP A 371 -14.81 6.51 14.86
CA ASP A 371 -15.41 6.27 16.18
C ASP A 371 -16.89 6.67 16.24
N SER A 372 -17.64 6.40 15.17
CA SER A 372 -18.99 6.93 14.98
C SER A 372 -19.96 6.44 16.07
N LEU A 373 -19.77 5.23 16.60
CA LEU A 373 -20.58 4.68 17.70
C LEU A 373 -20.46 5.50 18.99
N ARG A 374 -19.28 6.08 19.26
CA ARG A 374 -19.08 7.00 20.39
C ARG A 374 -20.00 8.22 20.29
N ARG A 375 -20.25 8.72 19.07
CA ARG A 375 -21.12 9.89 18.85
C ARG A 375 -22.57 9.59 19.25
N PHE A 376 -23.01 8.34 19.15
CA PHE A 376 -24.34 7.90 19.56
C PHE A 376 -24.45 7.53 21.06
N ALA A 377 -23.31 7.25 21.72
CA ALA A 377 -23.24 6.96 23.16
C ALA A 377 -22.22 7.87 23.87
N PRO A 378 -22.40 9.21 23.86
CA PRO A 378 -21.36 10.16 24.28
C PRO A 378 -20.99 10.09 25.78
N HIS A 379 -21.87 9.55 26.61
CA HIS A 379 -21.64 9.36 28.05
C HIS A 379 -21.04 8.00 28.41
N SER A 380 -20.93 7.08 27.44
CA SER A 380 -20.34 5.76 27.66
C SER A 380 -18.82 5.85 27.59
N THR A 381 -18.15 5.40 28.65
CA THR A 381 -16.69 5.18 28.67
C THR A 381 -16.34 3.72 28.34
N ASP A 382 -17.31 2.90 27.94
CA ASP A 382 -17.05 1.50 27.58
C ASP A 382 -16.18 1.47 26.31
N PRO A 383 -14.96 0.89 26.38
CA PRO A 383 -14.04 0.81 25.24
C PRO A 383 -14.62 0.07 24.03
N LYS A 384 -15.70 -0.70 24.21
CA LYS A 384 -16.35 -1.45 23.11
C LYS A 384 -16.95 -0.57 22.01
N PHE A 385 -17.19 0.72 22.27
CA PHE A 385 -17.75 1.65 21.29
C PHE A 385 -16.70 2.42 20.47
N PHE A 386 -15.41 2.15 20.69
CA PHE A 386 -14.32 2.72 19.90
C PHE A 386 -13.92 1.77 18.76
N GLY A 387 -13.37 2.34 17.68
CA GLY A 387 -12.79 1.58 16.58
C GLY A 387 -13.76 1.21 15.45
N TYR A 388 -14.98 1.76 15.45
CA TYR A 388 -15.93 1.60 14.34
C TYR A 388 -16.07 2.89 13.53
N THR A 389 -15.85 2.77 12.22
CA THR A 389 -15.93 3.88 11.27
C THR A 389 -17.14 3.70 10.36
N THR A 390 -17.93 4.76 10.17
CA THR A 390 -19.06 4.79 9.23
C THR A 390 -18.67 5.54 7.96
N LEU A 391 -19.10 5.04 6.80
CA LEU A 391 -19.02 5.69 5.51
C LEU A 391 -20.43 6.03 5.00
N LEU A 392 -20.63 7.26 4.54
CA LEU A 392 -21.74 7.63 3.65
C LEU A 392 -21.16 7.98 2.28
N SER A 393 -21.74 7.40 1.24
CA SER A 393 -21.23 7.49 -0.13
C SER A 393 -22.35 7.87 -1.09
N PHE A 394 -22.05 8.76 -2.03
CA PHE A 394 -22.84 8.99 -3.22
C PHE A 394 -21.94 8.83 -4.45
N VAL A 395 -22.38 8.04 -5.42
CA VAL A 395 -21.66 7.81 -6.66
C VAL A 395 -22.61 7.96 -7.84
N ALA A 396 -22.21 8.69 -8.87
CA ALA A 396 -22.93 8.76 -10.14
C ALA A 396 -22.04 8.17 -11.25
N ASN A 397 -22.60 7.26 -12.04
CA ASN A 397 -22.00 6.66 -13.22
C ASN A 397 -22.76 7.12 -14.46
N ILE A 398 -22.11 7.91 -15.30
CA ILE A 398 -22.67 8.43 -16.55
C ILE A 398 -21.91 7.76 -17.70
N ASP A 399 -22.39 6.61 -18.13
CA ASP A 399 -21.82 5.84 -19.24
C ASP A 399 -22.63 6.12 -20.52
N SER A 400 -22.08 6.97 -21.38
CA SER A 400 -22.69 7.34 -22.66
C SER A 400 -22.15 6.43 -23.75
N GLY A 401 -22.90 5.39 -24.14
CA GLY A 401 -22.47 4.47 -25.18
C GLY A 401 -22.13 5.19 -26.49
N GLN A 402 -21.13 4.67 -27.19
CA GLN A 402 -20.80 5.18 -28.53
C GLN A 402 -21.98 4.88 -29.47
N HIS A 403 -22.51 5.92 -30.12
CA HIS A 403 -23.65 5.76 -31.02
C HIS A 403 -23.19 5.08 -32.32
N GLY A 404 -23.59 3.83 -32.52
CA GLY A 404 -23.58 3.16 -33.83
C GLY A 404 -22.32 2.38 -34.20
N ASP A 405 -21.24 2.47 -33.42
CA ASP A 405 -20.01 1.69 -33.66
C ASP A 405 -19.94 0.47 -32.73
N ILE A 406 -19.59 -0.68 -33.32
CA ILE A 406 -19.30 -1.91 -32.58
C ILE A 406 -17.87 -1.82 -32.06
N GLN A 407 -17.70 -1.83 -30.74
CA GLN A 407 -16.41 -1.96 -30.10
C GLN A 407 -16.03 -3.44 -30.02
N LEU A 408 -14.86 -3.76 -30.56
CA LEU A 408 -14.20 -5.04 -30.37
C LEU A 408 -13.11 -4.92 -29.31
N ASP A 409 -12.85 -6.03 -28.63
CA ASP A 409 -11.67 -6.20 -27.78
C ASP A 409 -10.41 -6.48 -28.62
N ASP A 410 -9.24 -6.47 -28.00
CA ASP A 410 -7.97 -6.69 -28.70
C ASP A 410 -7.85 -8.11 -29.28
N ASN A 411 -8.73 -9.02 -28.86
CA ASN A 411 -8.81 -10.40 -29.32
C ASN A 411 -9.91 -10.59 -30.39
N GLY A 412 -10.63 -9.54 -30.80
CA GLY A 412 -11.68 -9.58 -31.83
C GLY A 412 -13.10 -9.93 -31.36
N PHE A 413 -13.36 -10.08 -30.05
CA PHE A 413 -14.71 -10.29 -29.51
C PHE A 413 -15.46 -8.96 -29.36
N ILE A 414 -16.78 -9.00 -29.57
CA ILE A 414 -17.64 -7.82 -29.35
C ILE A 414 -17.78 -7.55 -27.85
N VAL A 415 -17.49 -6.32 -27.44
CA VAL A 415 -17.65 -5.87 -26.04
C VAL A 415 -18.76 -4.85 -25.84
N ARG A 416 -18.99 -3.97 -26.82
CA ARG A 416 -20.09 -2.98 -26.79
C ARG A 416 -20.64 -2.76 -28.21
N PRO A 417 -21.96 -2.72 -28.42
CA PRO A 417 -23.01 -3.14 -27.48
C PRO A 417 -22.91 -4.63 -27.15
N GLU A 418 -23.54 -5.09 -26.07
CA GLU A 418 -23.54 -6.51 -25.72
C GLU A 418 -24.17 -7.35 -26.84
N PRO A 419 -23.55 -8.46 -27.27
CA PRO A 419 -24.02 -9.28 -28.39
C PRO A 419 -25.12 -10.25 -27.94
N ILE A 420 -26.17 -9.73 -27.31
CA ILE A 420 -27.37 -10.46 -26.88
C ILE A 420 -28.61 -9.69 -27.31
N GLY A 421 -29.68 -10.40 -27.67
CA GLY A 421 -30.93 -9.78 -28.13
C GLY A 421 -30.71 -8.81 -29.30
N THR A 422 -31.29 -7.62 -29.18
CA THR A 422 -31.11 -6.53 -30.15
C THR A 422 -29.79 -5.79 -29.88
N ILE A 423 -28.85 -5.84 -30.83
CA ILE A 423 -27.54 -5.18 -30.73
C ILE A 423 -27.69 -3.69 -31.04
N GLN A 424 -27.78 -2.87 -30.00
CA GLN A 424 -27.93 -1.42 -30.12
C GLN A 424 -27.15 -0.69 -29.03
N GLY A 425 -26.50 0.42 -29.39
CA GLY A 425 -25.81 1.28 -28.41
C GLY A 425 -26.76 1.84 -27.35
N LYS A 426 -26.29 1.87 -26.11
CA LYS A 426 -27.07 2.29 -24.94
C LYS A 426 -26.31 3.26 -24.04
N ASN A 427 -27.06 4.10 -23.33
CA ASN A 427 -26.56 4.97 -22.28
C ASN A 427 -27.05 4.45 -20.93
N VAL A 428 -26.15 4.34 -19.97
CA VAL A 428 -26.45 3.91 -18.60
C VAL A 428 -26.12 5.05 -17.65
N HIS A 429 -27.16 5.66 -17.07
CA HIS A 429 -27.02 6.70 -16.04
C HIS A 429 -27.48 6.14 -14.71
N ALA A 430 -26.53 5.62 -13.92
CA ALA A 430 -26.79 4.99 -12.64
C ALA A 430 -26.27 5.84 -11.48
N TYR A 431 -27.05 5.95 -10.41
CA TYR A 431 -26.72 6.68 -9.20
C TYR A 431 -26.82 5.74 -8.01
N TYR A 432 -25.85 5.81 -7.12
CA TYR A 432 -25.72 4.94 -5.96
C TYR A 432 -25.69 5.78 -4.70
N ILE A 433 -26.55 5.44 -3.74
CA ILE A 433 -26.44 5.93 -2.36
C ILE A 433 -25.98 4.76 -1.51
N GLY A 434 -24.88 4.96 -0.80
CA GLY A 434 -24.19 3.94 -0.03
C GLY A 434 -24.10 4.26 1.45
N TRP A 435 -24.24 3.23 2.27
CA TRP A 435 -23.92 3.26 3.70
C TRP A 435 -23.02 2.08 4.02
N GLY A 436 -21.83 2.37 4.53
CA GLY A 436 -20.85 1.37 4.92
C GLY A 436 -20.38 1.56 6.35
N GLY A 437 -19.74 0.53 6.87
CA GLY A 437 -18.98 0.66 8.11
C GLY A 437 -18.01 -0.49 8.29
N ASP A 438 -16.86 -0.16 8.87
CA ASP A 438 -15.73 -1.07 9.08
C ASP A 438 -15.07 -0.77 10.43
N GLY A 439 -14.60 -1.81 11.10
CA GLY A 439 -13.95 -1.70 12.40
C GLY A 439 -14.35 -2.82 13.34
N HIS A 440 -14.51 -2.51 14.62
CA HIS A 440 -14.89 -3.50 15.63
C HIS A 440 -15.86 -2.96 16.69
N ILE A 441 -16.60 -3.88 17.31
CA ILE A 441 -17.39 -3.65 18.52
C ILE A 441 -16.95 -4.69 19.55
N GLY A 442 -16.20 -4.25 20.56
CA GLY A 442 -15.54 -5.17 21.49
C GLY A 442 -14.62 -6.15 20.78
N ARG A 443 -14.90 -7.46 20.88
CA ARG A 443 -14.08 -8.53 20.26
C ARG A 443 -14.51 -8.91 18.84
N PHE A 444 -15.62 -8.37 18.36
CA PHE A 444 -16.14 -8.69 17.04
C PHE A 444 -15.72 -7.61 16.06
N ASN A 445 -14.99 -7.99 15.01
CA ASN A 445 -14.76 -7.09 13.88
C ASN A 445 -15.98 -7.18 12.97
N ILE A 446 -16.46 -6.03 12.51
CA ILE A 446 -17.66 -5.91 11.68
C ILE A 446 -17.30 -5.05 10.47
N SER A 447 -17.65 -5.56 9.29
CA SER A 447 -17.56 -4.83 8.03
C SER A 447 -18.89 -5.01 7.31
N HIS A 448 -19.49 -3.94 6.80
CA HIS A 448 -20.71 -4.03 6.02
C HIS A 448 -20.81 -2.88 5.02
N GLN A 449 -21.57 -3.11 3.95
CA GLN A 449 -21.84 -2.14 2.90
C GLN A 449 -23.25 -2.36 2.35
N PHE A 450 -24.03 -1.29 2.28
CA PHE A 450 -25.32 -1.22 1.60
C PHE A 450 -25.23 -0.24 0.43
N TYR A 451 -25.89 -0.56 -0.68
CA TYR A 451 -26.11 0.36 -1.79
C TYR A 451 -27.55 0.28 -2.28
N GLN A 452 -28.14 1.44 -2.56
CA GLN A 452 -29.33 1.58 -3.39
C GLN A 452 -28.91 2.22 -4.71
N ALA A 453 -29.06 1.48 -5.80
CA ALA A 453 -28.87 1.96 -7.17
C ALA A 453 -30.21 2.46 -7.73
N PHE A 454 -30.19 3.58 -8.43
CA PHE A 454 -31.34 4.14 -9.14
C PHE A 454 -30.88 4.91 -10.37
N GLY A 455 -31.75 5.10 -11.35
CA GLY A 455 -31.35 5.77 -12.60
C GLY A 455 -32.13 5.28 -13.81
N VAL A 456 -31.52 5.40 -14.98
CA VAL A 456 -32.13 5.00 -16.25
C VAL A 456 -31.09 4.36 -17.17
N GLU A 457 -31.52 3.33 -17.88
CA GLU A 457 -30.80 2.74 -19.01
C GLU A 457 -31.63 2.99 -20.27
N SER A 458 -31.06 3.64 -21.27
CA SER A 458 -31.81 4.05 -22.46
C SER A 458 -32.35 2.88 -23.27
N PHE A 459 -31.66 1.74 -23.20
CA PHE A 459 -32.02 0.50 -23.86
C PHE A 459 -31.29 -0.66 -23.17
N ASN A 460 -32.02 -1.68 -22.72
CA ASN A 460 -31.45 -2.92 -22.22
C ASN A 460 -31.69 -4.04 -23.25
N PRO A 461 -30.67 -4.79 -23.67
CA PRO A 461 -30.81 -5.80 -24.72
C PRO A 461 -31.63 -7.04 -24.32
N ILE A 462 -31.78 -7.31 -23.01
CA ILE A 462 -32.59 -8.42 -22.50
C ILE A 462 -34.07 -7.99 -22.41
N ALA A 463 -34.32 -6.78 -21.90
CA ALA A 463 -35.68 -6.23 -21.83
C ALA A 463 -36.22 -5.73 -23.17
N ASP A 464 -35.34 -5.53 -24.16
CA ASP A 464 -35.64 -4.99 -25.50
C ASP A 464 -36.34 -3.61 -25.46
N GLN A 465 -36.09 -2.84 -24.40
CA GLN A 465 -36.64 -1.51 -24.18
C GLN A 465 -35.79 -0.69 -23.19
N GLY A 466 -36.12 0.60 -23.02
CA GLY A 466 -35.52 1.42 -21.97
C GLY A 466 -36.07 1.08 -20.60
N THR A 467 -35.21 1.06 -19.58
CA THR A 467 -35.55 0.61 -18.22
C THR A 467 -35.20 1.67 -17.17
N ASN A 468 -35.98 1.69 -16.08
CA ASN A 468 -35.66 2.47 -14.89
C ASN A 468 -34.94 1.58 -13.88
N ILE A 469 -33.79 2.02 -13.39
CA ILE A 469 -32.97 1.25 -12.46
C ILE A 469 -33.53 1.43 -11.04
N ASN A 470 -33.71 0.33 -10.32
CA ASN A 470 -33.98 0.30 -8.88
C ASN A 470 -33.48 -1.02 -8.29
N ALA A 471 -32.22 -1.04 -7.85
CA ALA A 471 -31.56 -2.26 -7.39
C ALA A 471 -30.86 -2.07 -6.04
N GLN A 472 -30.75 -3.14 -5.27
CA GLN A 472 -30.18 -3.13 -3.93
C GLN A 472 -29.01 -4.09 -3.80
N PHE A 473 -28.01 -3.66 -3.02
CA PHE A 473 -26.90 -4.49 -2.60
C PHE A 473 -26.69 -4.38 -1.10
N PHE A 474 -26.38 -5.50 -0.47
CA PHE A 474 -25.97 -5.55 0.92
C PHE A 474 -24.90 -6.63 1.12
N ALA A 475 -23.80 -6.29 1.77
CA ALA A 475 -22.80 -7.24 2.22
C ALA A 475 -22.43 -6.97 3.68
N ALA A 476 -22.19 -8.03 4.45
CA ALA A 476 -21.74 -7.96 5.83
C ALA A 476 -20.78 -9.11 6.15
N GLU A 477 -19.73 -8.83 6.90
CA GLU A 477 -18.75 -9.78 7.42
C GLU A 477 -18.55 -9.54 8.91
N LEU A 478 -18.72 -10.60 9.69
CA LEU A 478 -18.40 -10.65 11.11
C LEU A 478 -17.15 -11.52 11.28
N SER A 479 -16.19 -11.07 12.08
CA SER A 479 -15.07 -11.91 12.46
C SER A 479 -14.73 -11.83 13.94
N TYR A 480 -14.15 -12.91 14.45
CA TYR A 480 -13.75 -13.05 15.83
C TYR A 480 -12.35 -13.64 15.93
N ASP A 481 -11.48 -12.92 16.61
CA ASP A 481 -10.08 -13.27 16.80
C ASP A 481 -9.86 -14.05 18.10
N GLN A 482 -9.33 -15.26 17.96
CA GLN A 482 -8.95 -16.16 19.04
C GLN A 482 -7.51 -16.65 18.85
N ASP A 483 -6.58 -16.03 19.59
CA ASP A 483 -5.15 -16.32 19.54
C ASP A 483 -4.58 -16.23 18.12
N TRP A 484 -4.32 -17.37 17.48
CA TRP A 484 -3.76 -17.49 16.12
C TRP A 484 -4.83 -17.82 15.06
N ILE A 485 -6.11 -17.84 15.43
CA ILE A 485 -7.24 -18.20 14.56
C ILE A 485 -8.21 -17.02 14.48
N ARG A 486 -8.57 -16.61 13.26
CA ARG A 486 -9.67 -15.68 12.99
C ARG A 486 -10.81 -16.42 12.31
N TYR A 487 -11.95 -16.51 12.99
CA TYR A 487 -13.18 -17.03 12.39
C TYR A 487 -13.90 -15.90 11.65
N ARG A 488 -14.42 -16.18 10.45
CA ARG A 488 -15.14 -15.22 9.59
C ARG A 488 -16.47 -15.81 9.16
N ALA A 489 -17.51 -15.00 9.20
CA ALA A 489 -18.82 -15.32 8.65
C ALA A 489 -19.27 -14.13 7.80
N SER A 490 -19.56 -14.38 6.53
CA SER A 490 -19.87 -13.32 5.57
C SER A 490 -21.17 -13.63 4.83
N PHE A 491 -21.95 -12.60 4.55
CA PHE A 491 -23.21 -12.65 3.82
C PHE A 491 -23.26 -11.54 2.78
N ALA A 492 -23.63 -11.84 1.55
CA ALA A 492 -23.95 -10.83 0.55
C ALA A 492 -25.27 -11.12 -0.16
N TYR A 493 -25.96 -10.06 -0.52
CA TYR A 493 -27.17 -10.01 -1.30
C TYR A 493 -27.01 -8.95 -2.39
N ALA A 494 -27.14 -9.35 -3.64
CA ALA A 494 -27.34 -8.48 -4.79
C ALA A 494 -28.75 -8.80 -5.32
N SER A 495 -29.61 -7.80 -5.46
CA SER A 495 -30.94 -8.00 -6.03
C SER A 495 -30.84 -8.55 -7.44
N GLY A 496 -31.81 -9.37 -7.83
CA GLY A 496 -31.95 -9.91 -9.18
C GLY A 496 -33.24 -9.40 -9.80
N ASP A 497 -33.26 -9.33 -11.13
CA ASP A 497 -34.43 -8.94 -11.89
C ASP A 497 -35.43 -10.09 -12.01
N ASN A 498 -36.63 -9.87 -11.48
CA ASN A 498 -37.71 -10.86 -11.44
C ASN A 498 -38.68 -10.75 -12.63
N ASP A 499 -38.61 -9.68 -13.42
CA ASP A 499 -39.32 -9.54 -14.69
C ASP A 499 -38.42 -8.85 -15.73
N PRO A 500 -37.48 -9.60 -16.34
CA PRO A 500 -36.46 -9.05 -17.22
C PRO A 500 -37.00 -8.48 -18.54
N THR A 501 -38.33 -8.52 -18.74
CA THR A 501 -39.01 -8.04 -19.96
C THR A 501 -39.85 -6.79 -19.72
N ASP A 502 -39.83 -6.24 -18.51
CA ASP A 502 -40.54 -5.01 -18.17
C ASP A 502 -39.66 -3.76 -18.30
N GLY A 503 -40.20 -2.59 -17.92
CA GLY A 503 -39.50 -1.30 -17.97
C GLY A 503 -38.73 -0.95 -16.69
N SER A 504 -38.44 -1.92 -15.82
CA SER A 504 -37.89 -1.74 -14.48
C SER A 504 -36.74 -2.71 -14.22
N ALA A 505 -35.50 -2.22 -14.28
CA ALA A 505 -34.32 -3.03 -14.02
C ALA A 505 -34.03 -3.11 -12.51
N THR A 506 -34.23 -4.29 -11.91
CA THR A 506 -34.09 -4.50 -10.45
C THR A 506 -32.88 -5.33 -10.04
N GLY A 507 -32.11 -5.85 -11.00
CA GLY A 507 -30.84 -6.53 -10.76
C GLY A 507 -29.73 -5.56 -10.37
N PHE A 508 -28.98 -5.83 -9.30
CA PHE A 508 -27.88 -4.96 -8.88
C PHE A 508 -26.62 -5.23 -9.69
N ASP A 509 -25.93 -4.15 -10.02
CA ASP A 509 -24.65 -4.22 -10.70
C ASP A 509 -23.72 -3.07 -10.25
N SER A 510 -22.41 -3.25 -10.39
CA SER A 510 -21.37 -2.32 -9.91
C SER A 510 -20.92 -1.35 -11.01
N ILE A 511 -19.83 -0.60 -10.83
CA ILE A 511 -19.15 0.11 -11.92
C ILE A 511 -17.95 -0.71 -12.36
N PHE A 512 -17.01 -0.90 -11.44
CA PHE A 512 -15.81 -1.71 -11.59
C PHE A 512 -15.42 -2.23 -10.20
N ASP A 513 -15.94 -3.40 -9.81
CA ASP A 513 -15.71 -3.98 -8.50
C ASP A 513 -14.44 -4.85 -8.45
N ASN A 514 -13.82 -4.90 -7.27
CA ASN A 514 -12.72 -5.80 -6.97
C ASN A 514 -12.81 -6.22 -5.48
N PRO A 515 -13.85 -6.98 -5.11
CA PRO A 515 -14.22 -7.15 -3.72
C PRO A 515 -13.24 -8.06 -2.96
N ASN A 516 -12.69 -7.54 -1.86
CA ASN A 516 -11.95 -8.34 -0.88
C ASN A 516 -12.90 -8.87 0.22
N PHE A 517 -13.78 -9.78 -0.16
CA PHE A 517 -14.87 -10.29 0.66
C PHE A 517 -15.09 -11.80 0.45
N ALA A 518 -15.49 -12.53 1.50
CA ALA A 518 -15.86 -13.94 1.43
C ALA A 518 -14.85 -14.88 0.75
N GLY A 519 -13.55 -14.61 0.94
CA GLY A 519 -12.46 -15.36 0.33
C GLY A 519 -11.83 -14.68 -0.89
N GLY A 520 -12.49 -13.68 -1.47
CA GLY A 520 -11.95 -12.81 -2.53
C GLY A 520 -11.26 -13.60 -3.63
N GLY A 521 -10.00 -13.24 -3.92
CA GLY A 521 -9.20 -13.89 -4.96
C GLY A 521 -8.83 -15.37 -4.73
N PHE A 522 -9.24 -15.99 -3.62
CA PHE A 522 -9.15 -17.44 -3.40
C PHE A 522 -10.42 -18.21 -3.77
N SER A 523 -11.59 -17.56 -3.84
CA SER A 523 -12.84 -18.20 -4.26
C SER A 523 -12.81 -18.53 -5.76
N TYR A 524 -13.31 -19.70 -6.15
CA TYR A 524 -13.40 -20.04 -7.57
C TYR A 524 -14.39 -19.11 -8.28
N PHE A 525 -15.60 -18.93 -7.73
CA PHE A 525 -16.66 -18.15 -8.35
C PHE A 525 -16.30 -16.67 -8.47
N THR A 526 -15.62 -16.10 -7.46
CA THR A 526 -15.17 -14.71 -7.51
C THR A 526 -13.96 -14.51 -8.44
N ARG A 527 -13.01 -15.45 -8.46
CA ARG A 527 -11.76 -15.28 -9.20
C ARG A 527 -11.92 -15.49 -10.70
N GLN A 528 -12.80 -16.40 -11.12
CA GLN A 528 -12.90 -16.81 -12.52
C GLN A 528 -13.95 -16.03 -13.30
N ALA A 529 -13.64 -15.68 -14.55
CA ALA A 529 -14.67 -15.27 -15.51
C ALA A 529 -15.36 -16.52 -16.06
N ILE A 530 -16.66 -16.66 -15.81
CA ILE A 530 -17.47 -17.78 -16.30
C ILE A 530 -18.36 -17.24 -17.42
N LYS A 531 -18.10 -17.66 -18.66
CA LYS A 531 -18.92 -17.26 -19.82
C LYS A 531 -20.31 -17.89 -19.74
N LEU A 532 -21.36 -17.13 -20.04
CA LEU A 532 -22.69 -17.71 -20.21
C LEU A 532 -22.77 -18.38 -21.58
N THR A 533 -22.81 -19.71 -21.60
CA THR A 533 -22.67 -20.50 -22.82
C THR A 533 -23.72 -20.17 -23.86
N GLY A 534 -23.31 -20.07 -25.14
CA GLY A 534 -24.22 -19.76 -26.24
C GLY A 534 -24.66 -18.30 -26.31
N SER A 535 -24.20 -17.47 -25.37
CA SER A 535 -24.28 -16.02 -25.42
C SER A 535 -22.90 -15.41 -25.68
N GLY A 536 -22.83 -14.11 -25.97
CA GLY A 536 -21.56 -13.38 -25.98
C GLY A 536 -21.29 -12.59 -24.69
N VAL A 537 -21.94 -12.94 -23.58
CA VAL A 537 -21.74 -12.33 -22.26
C VAL A 537 -21.22 -13.32 -21.23
N ASN A 538 -20.71 -12.80 -20.11
CA ASN A 538 -20.26 -13.58 -18.97
C ASN A 538 -21.38 -13.75 -17.96
N LEU A 539 -21.55 -14.94 -17.39
CA LEU A 539 -22.41 -15.09 -16.21
C LEU A 539 -21.87 -14.25 -15.06
N VAL A 540 -20.56 -14.31 -14.83
CA VAL A 540 -19.83 -13.52 -13.81
C VAL A 540 -18.45 -13.17 -14.36
N ASN A 541 -17.98 -11.97 -14.05
CA ASN A 541 -16.68 -11.47 -14.48
C ASN A 541 -15.53 -11.84 -13.53
N ARG A 542 -14.29 -11.74 -14.03
CA ARG A 542 -13.10 -12.03 -13.24
C ARG A 542 -12.98 -11.07 -12.04
N ASN A 543 -12.61 -11.60 -10.88
CA ASN A 543 -12.48 -10.83 -9.63
C ASN A 543 -13.77 -10.05 -9.31
N SER A 544 -14.93 -10.68 -9.53
CA SER A 544 -16.25 -10.19 -9.15
C SER A 544 -17.08 -11.39 -8.73
N PHE A 545 -18.01 -11.23 -7.81
CA PHE A 545 -19.03 -12.24 -7.52
C PHE A 545 -20.39 -11.88 -8.10
N LEU A 546 -20.55 -10.71 -8.72
CA LEU A 546 -21.83 -10.25 -9.24
C LEU A 546 -22.14 -10.97 -10.56
N PRO A 547 -23.27 -11.69 -10.65
CA PRO A 547 -23.64 -12.32 -11.91
C PRO A 547 -24.32 -11.27 -12.81
N ASP A 548 -23.51 -10.41 -13.41
CA ASP A 548 -23.93 -9.15 -14.05
C ASP A 548 -24.36 -9.29 -15.52
N LEU A 549 -24.05 -10.42 -16.18
CA LEU A 549 -24.35 -10.65 -17.59
C LEU A 549 -23.68 -9.64 -18.54
N ARG A 550 -22.52 -9.08 -18.17
CA ARG A 550 -21.73 -8.20 -19.04
C ARG A 550 -20.80 -8.97 -19.96
N THR A 551 -20.42 -8.36 -21.08
CA THR A 551 -19.37 -8.89 -21.99
C THR A 551 -18.01 -9.02 -21.30
N SER A 552 -17.63 -8.02 -20.51
CA SER A 552 -16.45 -8.02 -19.63
C SER A 552 -16.64 -6.96 -18.53
N LYS A 553 -15.86 -7.06 -17.45
CA LYS A 553 -15.84 -6.00 -16.42
C LYS A 553 -15.07 -4.77 -16.90
N GLU A 554 -14.06 -5.01 -17.72
CA GLU A 554 -13.10 -4.04 -18.20
C GLU A 554 -13.64 -3.11 -19.29
N GLN A 555 -14.41 -3.67 -20.22
CA GLN A 555 -14.92 -2.95 -21.40
C GLN A 555 -16.46 -3.03 -21.51
N GLY A 556 -17.14 -3.95 -20.83
CA GLY A 556 -18.60 -3.99 -20.82
C GLY A 556 -19.23 -2.76 -20.14
N GLN A 557 -20.51 -2.50 -20.44
CA GLN A 557 -21.32 -1.53 -19.71
C GLN A 557 -22.06 -2.20 -18.55
N ALA A 558 -22.47 -1.42 -17.55
CA ALA A 558 -23.30 -1.95 -16.47
C ALA A 558 -24.65 -2.47 -16.98
N ASN A 559 -25.12 -3.56 -16.38
CA ASN A 559 -26.36 -4.24 -16.76
C ASN A 559 -27.19 -4.58 -15.50
N PHE A 560 -28.31 -3.89 -15.36
CA PHE A 560 -29.23 -4.04 -14.22
C PHE A 560 -30.36 -5.06 -14.48
N VAL A 561 -30.39 -5.70 -15.65
CA VAL A 561 -31.26 -6.86 -15.92
C VAL A 561 -30.41 -8.11 -15.78
N ASN A 562 -30.33 -8.64 -14.56
CA ASN A 562 -29.42 -9.72 -14.19
C ASN A 562 -30.01 -10.61 -13.08
N PRO A 563 -29.51 -11.83 -12.83
CA PRO A 563 -30.10 -12.75 -11.85
C PRO A 563 -29.79 -12.42 -10.37
N GLY A 564 -28.88 -11.49 -10.10
CA GLY A 564 -28.44 -11.19 -8.74
C GLY A 564 -27.82 -12.38 -8.00
N LEU A 565 -27.59 -12.23 -6.69
CA LEU A 565 -26.87 -13.23 -5.90
C LEU A 565 -27.26 -13.23 -4.41
N PHE A 566 -27.35 -14.41 -3.83
CA PHE A 566 -27.13 -14.66 -2.41
C PHE A 566 -25.81 -15.41 -2.21
N LEU A 567 -24.96 -14.89 -1.33
CA LEU A 567 -23.69 -15.51 -0.95
C LEU A 567 -23.66 -15.68 0.56
N TYR A 568 -23.44 -16.90 1.01
CA TYR A 568 -23.20 -17.24 2.41
C TYR A 568 -21.79 -17.81 2.53
N ASN A 569 -20.97 -17.32 3.46
CA ASN A 569 -19.59 -17.77 3.61
C ASN A 569 -19.24 -18.02 5.08
N LEU A 570 -18.53 -19.10 5.31
CA LEU A 570 -17.79 -19.36 6.55
C LEU A 570 -16.32 -19.55 6.21
N GLY A 571 -15.46 -18.84 6.92
CA GLY A 571 -14.01 -18.91 6.73
C GLY A 571 -13.24 -18.93 8.03
N ALA A 572 -12.02 -19.43 7.96
CA ALA A 572 -11.06 -19.36 9.05
C ALA A 572 -9.67 -19.06 8.52
N ASP A 573 -8.99 -18.10 9.16
CA ASP A 573 -7.61 -17.76 8.91
C ASP A 573 -6.76 -18.25 10.08
N PHE A 574 -5.64 -18.88 9.79
CA PHE A 574 -4.72 -19.45 10.75
C PHE A 574 -3.33 -18.85 10.59
N GLU A 575 -2.84 -18.13 11.59
CA GLU A 575 -1.47 -17.64 11.67
C GLU A 575 -0.56 -18.74 12.23
N ILE A 576 -0.24 -19.74 11.41
CA ILE A 576 0.54 -20.93 11.82
C ILE A 576 1.91 -20.52 12.37
N THR A 577 2.57 -19.56 11.71
CA THR A 577 3.78 -18.89 12.20
C THR A 577 3.72 -17.42 11.79
N PRO A 578 4.58 -16.52 12.33
CA PRO A 578 4.64 -15.14 11.85
C PRO A 578 4.87 -15.01 10.33
N LYS A 579 5.49 -16.03 9.72
CA LYS A 579 5.82 -16.08 8.29
C LYS A 579 4.79 -16.82 7.44
N LEU A 580 3.90 -17.63 8.03
CA LEU A 580 3.03 -18.56 7.30
C LEU A 580 1.58 -18.41 7.76
N LYS A 581 0.71 -18.02 6.83
CA LYS A 581 -0.74 -17.90 7.03
C LYS A 581 -1.46 -18.92 6.16
N LEU A 582 -2.42 -19.64 6.73
CA LEU A 582 -3.36 -20.51 6.03
C LEU A 582 -4.75 -19.87 6.07
N ILE A 583 -5.47 -19.89 4.95
CA ILE A 583 -6.79 -19.30 4.78
C ILE A 583 -7.71 -20.40 4.25
N THR A 584 -8.89 -20.55 4.83
CA THR A 584 -9.89 -21.52 4.40
C THR A 584 -11.24 -20.84 4.28
N ASN A 585 -12.00 -21.16 3.23
CA ASN A 585 -13.34 -20.63 3.04
C ASN A 585 -14.26 -21.72 2.47
N ALA A 586 -15.51 -21.68 2.90
CA ALA A 586 -16.61 -22.45 2.33
C ALA A 586 -17.78 -21.49 2.10
N SER A 587 -18.11 -21.26 0.83
CA SER A 587 -19.24 -20.44 0.42
C SER A 587 -20.37 -21.30 -0.16
N TYR A 588 -21.60 -20.90 0.08
CA TYR A 588 -22.79 -21.39 -0.62
C TYR A 588 -23.39 -20.23 -1.42
N LEU A 589 -23.63 -20.46 -2.70
CA LEU A 589 -24.02 -19.45 -3.68
C LEU A 589 -25.39 -19.81 -4.29
N GLN A 590 -26.24 -18.80 -4.45
CA GLN A 590 -27.55 -18.93 -5.11
C GLN A 590 -27.84 -17.68 -5.94
N PHE A 591 -28.53 -17.83 -7.07
CA PHE A 591 -29.14 -16.70 -7.78
C PHE A 591 -30.28 -16.09 -6.94
N ALA A 592 -30.38 -14.77 -6.95
CA ALA A 592 -31.48 -14.08 -6.29
C ALA A 592 -32.80 -14.32 -7.03
N ASP A 593 -32.76 -14.18 -8.35
CA ASP A 593 -33.81 -14.55 -9.29
C ASP A 593 -33.18 -15.22 -10.52
N THR A 594 -33.89 -16.11 -11.22
CA THR A 594 -33.37 -16.80 -12.42
C THR A 594 -34.06 -16.35 -13.70
N LYS A 595 -35.05 -15.45 -13.64
CA LYS A 595 -35.86 -15.08 -14.80
C LYS A 595 -35.05 -14.52 -15.97
N SER A 596 -34.06 -13.67 -15.70
CA SER A 596 -33.13 -13.16 -16.73
C SER A 596 -32.38 -14.30 -17.45
N LEU A 597 -31.91 -15.31 -16.71
CA LEU A 597 -31.26 -16.49 -17.27
C LEU A 597 -32.25 -17.36 -18.06
N GLN A 598 -33.49 -17.52 -17.57
CA GLN A 598 -34.53 -18.29 -18.24
C GLN A 598 -34.90 -17.69 -19.60
N VAL A 599 -34.98 -16.36 -19.67
CA VAL A 599 -35.23 -15.63 -20.93
C VAL A 599 -34.05 -15.80 -21.89
N LEU A 600 -32.81 -15.60 -21.44
CA LEU A 600 -31.64 -15.70 -22.29
C LEU A 600 -31.40 -17.11 -22.83
N LEU A 601 -31.52 -18.12 -21.96
CA LEU A 601 -31.25 -19.51 -22.30
C LEU A 601 -32.47 -20.24 -22.88
N HIS A 602 -33.62 -19.59 -22.91
CA HIS A 602 -34.89 -20.18 -23.38
C HIS A 602 -35.26 -21.48 -22.64
N ASP A 603 -34.99 -21.52 -21.32
CA ASP A 603 -35.27 -22.66 -20.44
C ASP A 603 -35.95 -22.18 -19.17
N ASP A 604 -37.16 -22.67 -18.89
CA ASP A 604 -37.97 -22.30 -17.72
C ASP A 604 -37.64 -23.09 -16.44
N LYS A 605 -36.69 -24.03 -16.50
CA LYS A 605 -36.39 -24.97 -15.41
C LYS A 605 -35.15 -24.62 -14.59
N ILE A 606 -34.48 -23.50 -14.89
CA ILE A 606 -33.24 -23.10 -14.22
C ILE A 606 -33.51 -22.86 -12.73
N GLY A 607 -32.92 -23.73 -11.90
CA GLY A 607 -32.94 -23.60 -10.44
C GLY A 607 -32.08 -22.45 -9.92
N ARG A 608 -32.30 -22.05 -8.66
CA ARG A 608 -31.56 -20.93 -8.05
C ARG A 608 -30.19 -21.32 -7.50
N ASP A 609 -29.97 -22.59 -7.17
CA ASP A 609 -28.76 -23.01 -6.47
C ASP A 609 -27.54 -23.07 -7.39
N ILE A 610 -26.54 -22.24 -7.13
CA ILE A 610 -25.27 -22.27 -7.86
C ILE A 610 -24.42 -23.43 -7.33
N GLY A 611 -24.19 -23.46 -6.01
CA GLY A 611 -23.49 -24.56 -5.36
C GLY A 611 -22.52 -24.12 -4.26
N PHE A 612 -21.61 -25.03 -3.91
CA PHE A 612 -20.59 -24.81 -2.88
C PHE A 612 -19.25 -24.42 -3.51
N ASP A 613 -18.67 -23.31 -3.08
CA ASP A 613 -17.33 -22.87 -3.44
C ASP A 613 -16.40 -23.05 -2.24
N LEU A 614 -15.45 -23.97 -2.36
CA LEU A 614 -14.50 -24.32 -1.31
C LEU A 614 -13.11 -23.85 -1.72
N SER A 615 -12.42 -23.14 -0.84
CA SER A 615 -11.05 -22.67 -1.12
C SER A 615 -10.11 -22.81 0.06
N VAL A 616 -8.84 -23.04 -0.28
CA VAL A 616 -7.70 -23.03 0.63
C VAL A 616 -6.59 -22.17 0.04
N GLY A 617 -6.03 -21.29 0.86
CA GLY A 617 -4.96 -20.36 0.51
C GLY A 617 -3.81 -20.44 1.49
N VAL A 618 -2.59 -20.35 1.01
CA VAL A 618 -1.38 -20.28 1.84
C VAL A 618 -0.58 -19.04 1.44
N GLN A 619 -0.24 -18.21 2.41
CA GLN A 619 0.65 -17.08 2.21
C GLN A 619 1.93 -17.27 3.03
N TYR A 620 3.08 -17.16 2.37
CA TYR A 620 4.39 -17.30 2.97
C TYR A 620 5.25 -16.05 2.76
N ARG A 621 5.69 -15.45 3.86
CA ARG A 621 6.50 -14.22 3.93
C ARG A 621 7.84 -14.53 4.63
N PRO A 622 8.85 -15.06 3.91
CA PRO A 622 10.09 -15.55 4.53
C PRO A 622 10.89 -14.47 5.29
N LEU A 623 10.88 -13.24 4.80
CA LEU A 623 11.68 -12.13 5.35
C LEU A 623 10.93 -11.26 6.35
N LEU A 624 9.58 -11.32 6.37
CA LEU A 624 8.71 -10.42 7.14
C LEU A 624 8.83 -8.92 6.80
N THR A 625 9.65 -8.56 5.82
CA THR A 625 9.82 -7.19 5.30
C THR A 625 8.93 -6.89 4.09
N ASN A 626 8.05 -7.83 3.71
CA ASN A 626 7.21 -7.80 2.50
C ASN A 626 7.97 -7.71 1.16
N ASN A 627 9.31 -7.72 1.15
CA ASN A 627 10.10 -7.80 -0.09
C ASN A 627 9.90 -9.11 -0.87
N VAL A 628 9.51 -10.19 -0.18
CA VAL A 628 9.24 -11.50 -0.80
C VAL A 628 7.97 -12.07 -0.21
N ILE A 629 6.97 -12.27 -1.06
CA ILE A 629 5.69 -12.88 -0.70
C ILE A 629 5.37 -13.97 -1.71
N PHE A 630 5.09 -15.17 -1.20
CA PHE A 630 4.52 -16.25 -1.99
C PHE A 630 3.07 -16.46 -1.55
N THR A 631 2.18 -16.60 -2.52
CA THR A 631 0.77 -16.92 -2.28
C THR A 631 0.37 -18.10 -3.15
N PHE A 632 -0.16 -19.15 -2.53
CA PHE A 632 -0.68 -20.32 -3.23
C PHE A 632 -2.16 -20.47 -2.91
N GLY A 633 -2.97 -20.83 -3.89
CA GLY A 633 -4.40 -21.04 -3.70
C GLY A 633 -4.91 -22.23 -4.50
N ALA A 634 -5.87 -22.93 -3.94
CA ALA A 634 -6.67 -23.94 -4.62
C ALA A 634 -8.14 -23.73 -4.27
N ALA A 635 -8.99 -23.81 -5.28
CA ALA A 635 -10.42 -23.58 -5.15
C ALA A 635 -11.21 -24.57 -6.00
N ALA A 636 -12.40 -24.94 -5.54
CA ALA A 636 -13.30 -25.83 -6.24
C ALA A 636 -14.76 -25.38 -6.08
N LEU A 637 -15.46 -25.25 -7.20
CA LEU A 637 -16.90 -25.03 -7.25
C LEU A 637 -17.58 -26.36 -7.53
N ILE A 638 -18.41 -26.80 -6.58
CA ILE A 638 -19.25 -28.00 -6.67
C ILE A 638 -20.65 -27.56 -7.09
N PRO A 639 -21.04 -27.78 -8.37
CA PRO A 639 -22.33 -27.31 -8.88
C PRO A 639 -23.52 -27.95 -8.18
N ALA A 640 -24.52 -27.14 -7.86
CA ALA A 640 -25.87 -27.55 -7.48
C ALA A 640 -26.83 -27.41 -8.69
N ASN A 641 -28.12 -27.70 -8.49
CA ASN A 641 -29.08 -27.86 -9.60
C ASN A 641 -29.11 -26.68 -10.56
N GLY A 642 -29.20 -25.44 -10.06
CA GLY A 642 -29.27 -24.25 -10.91
C GLY A 642 -28.06 -24.06 -11.83
N PHE A 643 -26.85 -24.25 -11.31
CA PHE A 643 -25.64 -24.19 -12.14
C PHE A 643 -25.54 -25.37 -13.11
N ARG A 644 -26.04 -26.55 -12.71
CA ARG A 644 -26.07 -27.74 -13.57
C ARG A 644 -27.05 -27.60 -14.72
N ASP A 645 -28.17 -26.91 -14.50
CA ASP A 645 -29.16 -26.64 -15.54
C ASP A 645 -28.56 -25.75 -16.64
N ILE A 646 -27.62 -24.86 -16.31
CA ILE A 646 -26.94 -23.96 -17.25
C ILE A 646 -25.70 -24.62 -17.88
N TYR A 647 -24.94 -25.38 -17.09
CA TYR A 647 -23.63 -25.90 -17.46
C TYR A 647 -23.52 -27.43 -17.31
N THR A 648 -22.54 -27.87 -16.51
CA THR A 648 -22.18 -29.28 -16.30
C THR A 648 -22.31 -29.64 -14.82
N GLY A 649 -22.54 -30.93 -14.55
CA GLY A 649 -22.50 -31.53 -13.21
C GLY A 649 -21.10 -31.66 -12.62
N GLU A 650 -20.06 -31.43 -13.41
CA GLU A 650 -18.69 -31.65 -12.99
C GLU A 650 -18.15 -30.54 -12.10
N THR A 651 -17.35 -30.92 -11.10
CA THR A 651 -16.65 -29.97 -10.23
C THR A 651 -15.64 -29.17 -11.04
N LEU A 652 -15.76 -27.85 -10.96
CA LEU A 652 -14.82 -26.91 -11.54
C LEU A 652 -13.75 -26.57 -10.51
N TYR A 653 -12.52 -26.32 -10.96
CA TYR A 653 -11.40 -26.07 -10.06
C TYR A 653 -10.40 -25.07 -10.63
N SER A 654 -9.66 -24.42 -9.74
CA SER A 654 -8.53 -23.57 -10.08
C SER A 654 -7.43 -23.69 -9.03
N CYS A 655 -6.19 -23.78 -9.48
CA CYS A 655 -5.01 -23.72 -8.63
C CYS A 655 -4.09 -22.61 -9.14
N PHE A 656 -3.53 -21.82 -8.23
CA PHE A 656 -2.59 -20.77 -8.60
C PHE A 656 -1.43 -20.65 -7.60
N GLY A 657 -0.32 -20.14 -8.11
CA GLY A 657 0.83 -19.69 -7.35
C GLY A 657 1.22 -18.29 -7.80
N ALA A 658 1.40 -17.39 -6.85
CA ALA A 658 1.85 -16.03 -7.08
C ALA A 658 3.13 -15.75 -6.29
N MET A 659 4.04 -15.00 -6.89
CA MET A 659 5.29 -14.56 -6.29
C MET A 659 5.46 -13.07 -6.52
N THR A 660 5.49 -12.32 -5.42
CA THR A 660 5.75 -10.88 -5.43
C THR A 660 7.13 -10.62 -4.83
N LEU A 661 7.99 -9.98 -5.61
CA LEU A 661 9.32 -9.53 -5.22
C LEU A 661 9.35 -8.01 -5.27
N THR A 662 9.62 -7.35 -4.16
CA THR A 662 9.69 -5.88 -4.07
C THR A 662 11.07 -5.46 -3.60
N TYR A 663 11.64 -4.47 -4.28
CA TYR A 663 12.83 -3.74 -3.86
C TYR A 663 12.43 -2.43 -3.18
#